data_AF-A0A9W6XA78-F1
#
_entry.id   AF-A0A9W6XA78-F1
#
_cell.length_a   1.000
_cell.length_b   1.000
_cell.length_c   1.000
_cell.angle_alpha   90.00
_cell.angle_beta   90.00
_cell.angle_gamma   90.00
#
_symmetry.space_group_name_H-M   'P 1'
#
loop_
_entity.id
_entity.type
_entity.pdbx_description
1 polymer ?
#
loop_
_entity_poly.entity_id
_entity_poly.type
_entity_poly.pdbx_seq_one_letter_code
_entity_poly.pdbx_strand_id
1 'polypeptide(L)'
;MHKKRITGPQLFNLVHRIAGVAAALMYAGIGLQSAYKTIDVLRGTNVGTQSFGTLEAELIVGYCGDGLIRDSPLVRDILGGSTEPREDTLFLLSSTSTSFEECVDVEMFNPEVYNPNFLNGGFQGLIVTGSYNLTILQDIEYIMAIVDCTSPPLVTGDPSLLRVYNLVRRKSDPEDVHIVAISLSTQDYRVPEQSRRGPAVLATLFSVNDMRATSVEQYFVLGLDYPYTSAPAFNVFTLDGVSEDGYWMMSSVPHNESIDPIIHARTARRRGFYLHAESEQANLRNLYWKVEDTSPATALAIWEWYGEPVIFDSWAWVHGIHLIFAWQTIFSLGVLAIVVFRNLRMGKIWIGDAFASVSNGTLMMRGLLVGASWYVNEYWTLVEFSLANANELAGSQRVPIHSELAHADLLVMFLSIIGLIGRFTRERIDPAFALFLFEIIHTNRQDIIRSSSSVLKTVVDYANTEYRMGIATVTDDQKAFSTMRLWTTHMLDGIDFEFLAASLFPKVLLVLLILVYVGMRKVYHRFYPDQQPVGITGRSSADRSTNEKAATAQKGNLTNFELSTGAELEARYGLISDYKNYVFFKGLKFASADGVYCSGYVVANGRFLVGLKDLLSIIMIKAFRSRFTNVYVYAVDGNTVQRTAQLVYPESLSWQDLIFLNINILA
;
A
#
# COMPACT_ATOMS: atom_id res chain seq x y z
N MET A 1 26.27 -46.52 22.60
CA MET A 1 25.38 -45.66 21.79
C MET A 1 26.25 -44.73 20.95
N HIS A 2 26.64 -45.14 19.73
CA HIS A 2 27.48 -44.31 18.86
C HIS A 2 26.65 -43.13 18.34
N LYS A 3 27.00 -41.90 18.73
CA LYS A 3 26.49 -40.68 18.07
C LYS A 3 26.95 -40.71 16.62
N LYS A 4 26.06 -41.12 15.70
CA LYS A 4 26.30 -40.95 14.25
C LYS A 4 26.49 -39.45 14.00
N ARG A 5 27.66 -39.07 13.49
CA ARG A 5 27.98 -37.69 13.13
C ARG A 5 27.08 -37.28 11.95
N ILE A 6 26.36 -36.17 12.08
CA ILE A 6 25.55 -35.60 10.99
C ILE A 6 26.52 -35.20 9.87
N THR A 7 26.28 -35.65 8.64
CA THR A 7 27.13 -35.28 7.50
C THR A 7 26.78 -33.87 7.00
N GLY A 8 27.73 -33.16 6.39
CA GLY A 8 27.48 -31.81 5.82
C GLY A 8 26.23 -31.72 4.92
N PRO A 9 26.00 -32.68 4.00
CA PRO A 9 24.79 -32.71 3.18
C PRO A 9 23.49 -32.93 3.98
N GLN A 10 23.53 -33.69 5.07
CA GLN A 10 22.38 -33.87 5.96
C GLN A 10 22.05 -32.60 6.74
N LEU A 11 23.08 -31.87 7.18
CA LEU A 11 22.92 -30.58 7.83
C LEU A 11 22.34 -29.54 6.87
N PHE A 12 22.85 -29.49 5.63
CA PHE A 12 22.33 -28.59 4.59
C PHE A 12 20.85 -28.86 4.29
N ASN A 13 20.47 -30.12 4.08
CA ASN A 13 19.07 -30.48 3.87
C ASN A 13 18.17 -30.12 5.06
N LEU A 14 18.67 -30.27 6.29
CA LEU A 14 17.93 -29.87 7.49
C LEU A 14 17.70 -28.35 7.53
N VAL A 15 18.74 -27.56 7.26
CA VAL A 15 18.64 -26.09 7.18
C VAL A 15 17.64 -25.67 6.10
N HIS A 16 17.72 -26.29 4.93
CA HIS A 16 16.79 -26.05 3.83
C HIS A 16 15.33 -26.35 4.20
N ARG A 17 15.06 -27.46 4.89
CA ARG A 17 13.71 -27.80 5.39
C ARG A 17 13.21 -26.79 6.45
N ILE A 18 14.09 -26.31 7.32
CA ILE A 18 13.76 -25.25 8.29
C ILE A 18 13.39 -23.96 7.55
N ALA A 19 14.11 -23.60 6.49
CA ALA A 19 13.78 -22.45 5.64
C ALA A 19 12.39 -22.61 5.00
N GLY A 20 12.03 -23.82 4.53
CA GLY A 20 10.67 -24.11 4.04
C GLY A 20 9.58 -23.90 5.08
N VAL A 21 9.80 -24.30 6.35
CA VAL A 21 8.86 -24.03 7.45
C VAL A 21 8.77 -22.53 7.74
N ALA A 22 9.88 -21.82 7.77
CA ALA A 22 9.90 -20.37 7.97
C ALA A 22 9.14 -19.63 6.85
N ALA A 23 9.33 -20.06 5.59
CA ALA A 23 8.62 -19.50 4.44
C ALA A 23 7.10 -19.74 4.52
N ALA A 24 6.67 -20.92 4.96
CA ALA A 24 5.25 -21.22 5.17
C ALA A 24 4.63 -20.40 6.32
N LEU A 25 5.39 -20.19 7.41
CA LEU A 25 4.98 -19.31 8.51
C LEU A 25 4.86 -17.86 8.06
N MET A 26 5.81 -17.38 7.26
CA MET A 26 5.76 -16.03 6.66
C MET A 26 4.53 -15.85 5.77
N TYR A 27 4.26 -16.82 4.89
CA TYR A 27 3.07 -16.81 4.04
C TYR A 27 1.76 -16.79 4.86
N ALA A 28 1.67 -17.57 5.93
CA ALA A 28 0.51 -17.53 6.83
C ALA A 28 0.42 -16.18 7.59
N GLY A 29 1.56 -15.63 8.02
CA GLY A 29 1.64 -14.32 8.69
C GLY A 29 1.13 -13.19 7.81
N ILE A 30 1.56 -13.15 6.54
CA ILE A 30 1.08 -12.17 5.55
C ILE A 30 -0.45 -12.29 5.38
N GLY A 31 -0.99 -13.51 5.29
CA GLY A 31 -2.44 -13.71 5.17
C GLY A 31 -3.22 -13.27 6.42
N LEU A 32 -2.69 -13.49 7.62
CA LEU A 32 -3.30 -12.99 8.86
C LEU A 32 -3.24 -11.47 8.97
N GLN A 33 -2.12 -10.86 8.58
CA GLN A 33 -1.95 -9.40 8.61
C GLN A 33 -2.89 -8.74 7.60
N SER A 34 -3.01 -9.29 6.39
CA SER A 34 -3.99 -8.86 5.39
C SER A 34 -5.42 -8.92 5.95
N ALA A 35 -5.81 -10.05 6.57
CA ALA A 35 -7.13 -10.18 7.18
C ALA A 35 -7.39 -9.19 8.33
N TYR A 36 -6.38 -8.89 9.14
CA TYR A 36 -6.47 -7.86 10.17
C TYR A 36 -6.68 -6.48 9.54
N LYS A 37 -5.91 -6.14 8.50
CA LYS A 37 -6.06 -4.87 7.76
C LYS A 37 -7.37 -4.75 6.99
N THR A 38 -7.93 -5.85 6.52
CA THR A 38 -9.30 -5.86 5.98
C THR A 38 -10.32 -5.36 7.01
N ILE A 39 -10.17 -5.74 8.28
CA ILE A 39 -11.08 -5.27 9.35
C ILE A 39 -10.86 -3.78 9.64
N ASP A 40 -9.61 -3.32 9.66
CA ASP A 40 -9.27 -1.89 9.85
C ASP A 40 -9.92 -1.03 8.75
N VAL A 41 -9.77 -1.43 7.49
CA VAL A 41 -10.34 -0.73 6.32
C VAL A 41 -11.87 -0.73 6.35
N LEU A 42 -12.50 -1.86 6.64
CA LEU A 42 -13.97 -1.95 6.75
C LEU A 42 -14.55 -1.12 7.89
N ARG A 43 -13.75 -0.85 8.93
CA ARG A 43 -14.14 0.00 10.06
C ARG A 43 -13.86 1.48 9.80
N GLY A 44 -13.15 1.82 8.73
CA GLY A 44 -12.67 3.18 8.46
C GLY A 44 -11.80 3.71 9.61
N THR A 45 -10.97 2.85 10.22
CA THR A 45 -10.10 3.29 11.33
C THR A 45 -9.17 4.39 10.87
N ASN A 46 -9.11 5.49 11.63
CA ASN A 46 -8.23 6.61 11.31
C ASN A 46 -6.76 6.14 11.31
N VAL A 47 -6.03 6.48 10.25
CA VAL A 47 -4.59 6.23 10.07
C VAL A 47 -3.75 7.17 10.96
N GLY A 48 -4.36 8.25 11.45
CA GLY A 48 -3.79 9.27 12.31
C GLY A 48 -3.14 10.42 11.53
N THR A 49 -2.86 11.51 12.26
CA THR A 49 -2.27 12.73 11.71
C THR A 49 -0.93 12.47 11.05
N GLN A 50 -0.74 12.96 9.83
CA GLN A 50 0.53 12.91 9.11
C GLN A 50 0.97 14.31 8.68
N SER A 51 2.29 14.52 8.60
CA SER A 51 2.86 15.69 7.92
C SER A 51 2.86 15.45 6.41
N PHE A 52 2.40 16.44 5.66
CA PHE A 52 2.35 16.47 4.19
C PHE A 52 3.36 17.45 3.58
N GLY A 53 4.36 17.85 4.37
CA GLY A 53 5.44 18.72 3.96
C GLY A 53 5.30 20.16 4.42
N THR A 54 6.35 20.91 4.17
CA THR A 54 6.50 22.31 4.57
C THR A 54 6.71 23.15 3.31
N LEU A 55 5.92 24.20 3.15
CA LEU A 55 6.12 25.18 2.10
C LEU A 55 6.93 26.35 2.68
N GLU A 56 8.12 26.60 2.16
CA GLU A 56 9.04 27.61 2.67
C GLU A 56 9.20 28.75 1.65
N ALA A 57 8.94 29.99 2.09
CA ALA A 57 9.28 31.21 1.38
C ALA A 57 10.61 31.73 1.91
N GLU A 58 11.64 31.69 1.08
CA GLU A 58 13.04 31.85 1.50
C GLU A 58 13.50 33.31 1.56
N LEU A 59 12.82 34.24 0.88
CA LEU A 59 13.33 35.60 0.69
C LEU A 59 12.71 36.61 1.64
N ILE A 60 11.40 36.54 1.87
CA ILE A 60 10.63 37.59 2.57
C ILE A 60 11.23 37.98 3.92
N VAL A 61 11.70 37.01 4.71
CA VAL A 61 12.28 37.27 6.04
C VAL A 61 13.56 38.11 5.94
N GLY A 62 14.44 37.81 4.97
CA GLY A 62 15.66 38.59 4.76
C GLY A 62 15.37 40.03 4.37
N TYR A 63 14.31 40.26 3.58
CA TYR A 63 13.85 41.59 3.19
C TYR A 63 13.18 42.35 4.34
N CYS A 64 12.50 41.67 5.25
CA CYS A 64 11.93 42.25 6.47
C CYS A 64 13.00 42.59 7.53
N GLY A 65 14.17 41.95 7.48
CA GLY A 65 15.27 42.18 8.43
C GLY A 65 14.98 41.67 9.85
N ASP A 66 15.80 42.10 10.82
CA ASP A 66 15.76 41.60 12.21
C ASP A 66 15.08 42.56 13.20
N GLY A 67 14.39 43.59 12.72
CA GLY A 67 13.85 44.66 13.58
C GLY A 67 12.52 45.23 13.08
N LEU A 68 12.37 46.56 13.19
CA LEU A 68 11.18 47.24 12.71
C LEU A 68 11.10 47.17 11.18
N ILE A 69 9.90 46.88 10.64
CA ILE A 69 9.68 46.83 9.18
C ILE A 69 10.01 48.17 8.52
N ARG A 70 9.77 49.30 9.20
CA ARG A 70 10.14 50.63 8.71
C ARG A 70 11.63 50.78 8.40
N ASP A 71 12.49 50.08 9.14
CA ASP A 71 13.94 50.12 9.02
C ASP A 71 14.51 48.92 8.25
N SER A 72 13.64 48.07 7.71
CA SER A 72 14.03 46.88 6.95
C SER A 72 14.71 47.23 5.61
N PRO A 73 15.54 46.32 5.06
CA PRO A 73 16.09 46.44 3.71
C PRO A 73 15.02 46.68 2.64
N LEU A 74 13.86 46.03 2.78
CA LEU A 74 12.70 46.23 1.91
C LEU A 74 12.29 47.72 1.82
N VAL A 75 12.13 48.40 2.94
CA VAL A 75 11.68 49.79 2.95
C VAL A 75 12.83 50.75 2.67
N ARG A 76 14.00 50.55 3.28
CA ARG A 76 15.13 51.48 3.20
C ARG A 76 15.89 51.38 1.89
N ASP A 77 16.24 50.17 1.46
CA ASP A 77 17.15 49.95 0.35
C ASP A 77 16.39 49.81 -0.97
N ILE A 78 15.30 49.03 -0.99
CA ILE A 78 14.53 48.77 -2.22
C ILE A 78 13.58 49.93 -2.55
N LEU A 79 12.82 50.42 -1.57
CA LEU A 79 11.88 51.53 -1.78
C LEU A 79 12.48 52.92 -1.55
N GLY A 80 13.77 53.01 -1.22
CA GLY A 80 14.46 54.27 -0.97
C GLY A 80 13.90 55.04 0.24
N GLY A 81 13.33 54.33 1.21
CA GLY A 81 12.65 54.90 2.38
C GLY A 81 11.24 55.44 2.10
N SER A 82 10.73 55.34 0.87
CA SER A 82 9.37 55.79 0.52
C SER A 82 8.31 54.80 1.00
N THR A 83 7.22 55.33 1.53
CA THR A 83 6.02 54.60 1.94
C THR A 83 4.77 55.16 1.22
N GLU A 84 4.96 55.86 0.10
CA GLU A 84 3.84 56.37 -0.69
C GLU A 84 3.10 55.20 -1.35
N PRO A 85 1.74 55.22 -1.39
CA PRO A 85 0.96 54.20 -2.08
C PRO A 85 1.37 54.01 -3.54
N ARG A 86 1.41 52.75 -3.99
CA ARG A 86 1.80 52.35 -5.34
C ARG A 86 0.76 51.40 -5.93
N GLU A 87 0.65 51.43 -7.25
CA GLU A 87 -0.25 50.55 -8.00
C GLU A 87 0.45 49.27 -8.52
N ASP A 88 1.77 49.16 -8.34
CA ASP A 88 2.58 48.03 -8.81
C ASP A 88 2.76 46.96 -7.72
N THR A 89 3.14 45.75 -8.15
CA THR A 89 3.52 44.63 -7.25
C THR A 89 5.04 44.48 -7.24
N LEU A 90 5.63 44.29 -6.07
CA LEU A 90 7.06 43.98 -5.94
C LEU A 90 7.30 42.46 -5.90
N PHE A 91 8.13 41.96 -6.80
CA PHE A 91 8.55 40.56 -6.87
C PHE A 91 9.97 40.42 -6.32
N LEU A 92 10.15 39.58 -5.29
CA LEU A 92 11.45 39.26 -4.72
C LEU A 92 12.06 38.11 -5.53
N LEU A 93 13.06 38.39 -6.36
CA LEU A 93 13.68 37.40 -7.26
C LEU A 93 14.78 36.61 -6.56
N SER A 94 15.59 37.29 -5.75
CA SER A 94 16.68 36.72 -4.97
C SER A 94 16.93 37.56 -3.72
N SER A 95 17.92 37.22 -2.90
CA SER A 95 18.29 38.00 -1.71
C SER A 95 18.77 39.43 -2.00
N THR A 96 19.07 39.76 -3.26
CA THR A 96 19.59 41.08 -3.66
C THR A 96 18.93 41.67 -4.90
N SER A 97 17.96 40.97 -5.51
CA SER A 97 17.32 41.38 -6.77
C SER A 97 15.81 41.35 -6.66
N THR A 98 15.16 42.35 -7.23
CA THR A 98 13.71 42.51 -7.25
C THR A 98 13.22 42.94 -8.63
N SER A 99 11.96 42.66 -8.94
CA SER A 99 11.28 43.07 -10.17
C SER A 99 9.92 43.70 -9.85
N PHE A 100 9.40 44.53 -10.75
CA PHE A 100 8.02 45.05 -10.69
C PHE A 100 7.11 44.45 -11.77
N GLU A 101 7.64 43.55 -12.59
CA GLU A 101 6.91 42.96 -13.72
C GLU A 101 6.48 41.52 -13.42
N GLU A 102 7.43 40.65 -13.07
CA GLU A 102 7.17 39.22 -12.87
C GLU A 102 8.30 38.49 -12.12
N CYS A 103 8.05 37.23 -11.75
CA CYS A 103 9.05 36.27 -11.29
C CYS A 103 9.71 35.56 -12.49
N VAL A 104 10.70 36.21 -13.12
CA VAL A 104 11.30 35.79 -14.41
C VAL A 104 11.83 34.35 -14.43
N ASP A 105 12.38 33.87 -13.31
CA ASP A 105 13.01 32.54 -13.23
C ASP A 105 12.02 31.40 -12.88
N VAL A 106 10.71 31.70 -12.81
CA VAL A 106 9.69 30.73 -12.40
C VAL A 106 8.84 30.28 -13.60
N GLU A 107 9.10 29.07 -14.08
CA GLU A 107 8.44 28.49 -15.27
C GLU A 107 6.91 28.45 -15.17
N MET A 108 6.37 28.17 -13.99
CA MET A 108 4.92 28.02 -13.76
C MET A 108 4.25 29.32 -13.28
N PHE A 109 4.91 30.47 -13.42
CA PHE A 109 4.37 31.76 -12.99
C PHE A 109 3.05 32.08 -13.70
N ASN A 110 2.03 32.45 -12.93
CA ASN A 110 0.71 32.82 -13.46
C ASN A 110 0.46 34.33 -13.28
N PRO A 111 0.58 35.15 -14.35
CA PRO A 111 0.35 36.59 -14.26
C PRO A 111 -1.11 36.95 -13.96
N GLU A 112 -2.08 36.06 -14.20
CA GLU A 112 -3.49 36.31 -13.85
C GLU A 112 -3.71 36.28 -12.32
N VAL A 113 -2.90 35.52 -11.56
CA VAL A 113 -3.02 35.43 -10.10
C VAL A 113 -2.17 36.48 -9.40
N TYR A 114 -0.99 36.81 -9.94
CA TYR A 114 -0.04 37.69 -9.28
C TYR A 114 -0.04 39.14 -9.81
N ASN A 115 -1.01 39.53 -10.64
CA ASN A 115 -1.12 40.92 -11.09
C ASN A 115 -1.62 41.87 -9.98
N PRO A 116 -1.27 43.17 -10.06
CA PRO A 116 -1.66 44.13 -9.04
C PRO A 116 -3.17 44.28 -8.85
N ASN A 117 -3.96 44.17 -9.93
CA ASN A 117 -5.41 44.32 -9.85
C ASN A 117 -6.06 43.22 -9.00
N PHE A 118 -5.63 41.97 -9.16
CA PHE A 118 -6.14 40.85 -8.38
C PHE A 118 -5.66 40.90 -6.93
N LEU A 119 -4.35 41.15 -6.70
CA LEU A 119 -3.78 41.18 -5.35
C LEU A 119 -4.32 42.35 -4.52
N ASN A 120 -4.28 43.57 -5.07
CA ASN A 120 -4.82 44.76 -4.40
C ASN A 120 -6.34 44.65 -4.27
N GLY A 121 -7.06 44.26 -5.32
CA GLY A 121 -8.51 44.08 -5.29
C GLY A 121 -8.96 43.10 -4.21
N GLY A 122 -8.28 41.96 -4.09
CA GLY A 122 -8.52 40.97 -3.03
C GLY A 122 -8.26 41.54 -1.63
N PHE A 123 -7.15 42.26 -1.45
CA PHE A 123 -6.82 42.88 -0.16
C PHE A 123 -7.83 43.97 0.24
N GLN A 124 -8.24 44.84 -0.68
CA GLN A 124 -9.26 45.86 -0.42
C GLN A 124 -10.61 45.22 -0.10
N GLY A 125 -11.01 44.16 -0.82
CA GLY A 125 -12.23 43.42 -0.54
C GLY A 125 -12.24 42.86 0.90
N LEU A 126 -11.10 42.36 1.34
CA LEU A 126 -10.91 41.86 2.71
C LEU A 126 -10.91 42.97 3.77
N ILE A 127 -10.35 44.15 3.50
CA ILE A 127 -10.47 45.31 4.40
C ILE A 127 -11.94 45.72 4.55
N VAL A 128 -12.67 45.83 3.44
CA VAL A 128 -14.08 46.28 3.43
C VAL A 128 -14.97 45.34 4.26
N THR A 129 -14.71 44.04 4.20
CA THR A 129 -15.57 43.01 4.79
C THR A 129 -15.09 42.49 6.14
N GLY A 130 -13.78 42.55 6.44
CA GLY A 130 -13.20 42.02 7.68
C GLY A 130 -12.94 43.07 8.77
N SER A 131 -12.88 44.36 8.42
CA SER A 131 -12.48 45.43 9.37
C SER A 131 -13.45 45.65 10.53
N TYR A 132 -14.67 45.10 10.49
CA TYR A 132 -15.62 45.17 11.63
C TYR A 132 -15.09 44.48 12.88
N ASN A 133 -14.22 43.47 12.74
CA ASN A 133 -13.63 42.73 13.86
C ASN A 133 -12.10 42.67 13.82
N LEU A 134 -11.49 42.75 12.63
CA LEU A 134 -10.04 42.66 12.47
C LEU A 134 -9.37 44.03 12.66
N THR A 135 -8.88 44.29 13.86
CA THR A 135 -8.19 45.55 14.23
C THR A 135 -6.94 45.81 13.39
N ILE A 136 -6.23 44.75 12.96
CA ILE A 136 -5.06 44.86 12.09
C ILE A 136 -5.37 45.46 10.70
N LEU A 137 -6.65 45.47 10.31
CA LEU A 137 -7.12 46.06 9.04
C LEU A 137 -7.78 47.43 9.25
N GLN A 138 -7.87 47.90 10.49
CA GLN A 138 -8.39 49.22 10.81
C GLN A 138 -7.26 50.24 10.72
N ASP A 139 -7.57 51.45 10.23
CA ASP A 139 -6.62 52.56 10.13
C ASP A 139 -5.37 52.29 9.26
N ILE A 140 -5.41 51.32 8.34
CA ILE A 140 -4.28 51.03 7.44
C ILE A 140 -4.43 51.69 6.06
N GLU A 141 -3.31 52.15 5.51
CA GLU A 141 -3.16 52.57 4.12
C GLU A 141 -2.27 51.56 3.39
N TYR A 142 -2.78 51.02 2.29
CA TYR A 142 -2.05 50.08 1.45
C TYR A 142 -0.92 50.78 0.70
N ILE A 143 0.30 50.24 0.80
CA ILE A 143 1.47 50.75 0.08
C ILE A 143 1.64 49.92 -1.19
N MET A 144 1.86 48.62 -1.06
CA MET A 144 2.01 47.69 -2.20
C MET A 144 1.96 46.22 -1.78
N ALA A 145 1.70 45.35 -2.75
CA ALA A 145 1.80 43.90 -2.59
C ALA A 145 3.23 43.44 -2.90
N ILE A 146 3.68 42.46 -2.14
CA ILE A 146 4.99 41.84 -2.25
C ILE A 146 4.80 40.34 -2.43
N VAL A 147 5.47 39.80 -3.44
CA VAL A 147 5.43 38.39 -3.82
C VAL A 147 6.84 37.83 -3.67
N ASP A 148 6.97 36.80 -2.86
CA ASP A 148 8.20 36.03 -2.77
C ASP A 148 8.22 34.99 -3.90
N CYS A 149 9.14 35.13 -4.87
CA CYS A 149 9.22 34.24 -6.02
C CYS A 149 9.71 32.83 -5.68
N THR A 150 10.19 32.60 -4.45
CA THR A 150 10.54 31.25 -3.95
C THR A 150 9.35 30.52 -3.33
N SER A 151 8.21 31.20 -3.14
CA SER A 151 7.01 30.64 -2.53
C SER A 151 6.52 29.39 -3.30
N PRO A 152 6.42 28.21 -2.65
CA PRO A 152 6.12 26.96 -3.35
C PRO A 152 4.82 26.95 -4.15
N PRO A 153 3.69 27.54 -3.70
CA PRO A 153 2.48 27.68 -4.54
C PRO A 153 2.76 28.32 -5.91
N LEU A 154 3.66 29.31 -5.95
CA LEU A 154 4.07 29.99 -7.18
C LEU A 154 4.99 29.09 -8.02
N VAL A 155 6.00 28.47 -7.39
CA VAL A 155 6.98 27.59 -8.07
C VAL A 155 6.33 26.35 -8.67
N THR A 156 5.41 25.72 -7.95
CA THR A 156 4.71 24.52 -8.44
C THR A 156 3.51 24.85 -9.32
N GLY A 157 3.14 26.14 -9.43
CA GLY A 157 1.94 26.58 -10.14
C GLY A 157 0.64 26.01 -9.54
N ASP A 158 0.51 25.97 -8.21
CA ASP A 158 -0.71 25.51 -7.55
C ASP A 158 -1.79 26.62 -7.64
N PRO A 159 -2.90 26.40 -8.39
CA PRO A 159 -3.92 27.43 -8.58
C PRO A 159 -4.87 27.59 -7.38
N SER A 160 -4.77 26.72 -6.37
CA SER A 160 -5.62 26.71 -5.19
C SER A 160 -4.99 27.41 -3.98
N LEU A 161 -3.69 27.69 -4.02
CA LEU A 161 -2.95 28.33 -2.94
C LEU A 161 -2.37 29.67 -3.41
N LEU A 162 -2.39 30.68 -2.55
CA LEU A 162 -1.72 31.95 -2.78
C LEU A 162 -1.15 32.46 -1.45
N ARG A 163 0.09 32.91 -1.46
CA ARG A 163 0.69 33.61 -0.32
C ARG A 163 1.22 34.96 -0.80
N VAL A 164 0.75 36.03 -0.18
CA VAL A 164 1.09 37.41 -0.53
C VAL A 164 1.35 38.23 0.73
N TYR A 165 2.28 39.16 0.65
CA TYR A 165 2.66 40.04 1.76
C TYR A 165 2.29 41.48 1.38
N ASN A 166 1.40 42.12 2.13
CA ASN A 166 0.97 43.48 1.83
C ASN A 166 1.74 44.43 2.74
N LEU A 167 2.54 45.32 2.15
CA LEU A 167 3.16 46.41 2.87
C LEU A 167 2.12 47.50 3.09
N VAL A 168 1.92 47.88 4.35
CA VAL A 168 0.94 48.90 4.75
C VAL A 168 1.56 49.84 5.77
N ARG A 169 0.94 51.00 5.96
CA ARG A 169 1.25 51.91 7.08
C ARG A 169 -0.03 52.33 7.78
N ARG A 170 0.06 52.84 9.01
CA ARG A 170 -1.11 53.49 9.62
C ARG A 170 -1.40 54.83 8.96
N LYS A 171 -2.69 55.16 8.81
CA LYS A 171 -3.12 56.51 8.39
C LYS A 171 -2.86 57.54 9.48
N SER A 172 -3.01 57.14 10.75
CA SER A 172 -2.73 58.01 11.89
C SER A 172 -1.23 58.25 12.14
N ASP A 173 -0.38 57.28 11.80
CA ASP A 173 1.08 57.36 11.93
C ASP A 173 1.78 56.71 10.73
N PRO A 174 2.17 57.50 9.71
CA PRO A 174 2.84 56.98 8.52
C PRO A 174 4.21 56.32 8.76
N GLU A 175 4.82 56.51 9.94
CA GLU A 175 6.08 55.85 10.29
C GLU A 175 5.88 54.44 10.87
N ASP A 176 4.66 54.11 11.31
CA ASP A 176 4.32 52.75 11.74
C ASP A 176 3.93 51.89 10.53
N VAL A 177 4.94 51.21 9.99
CA VAL A 177 4.86 50.37 8.80
C VAL A 177 4.77 48.90 9.19
N HIS A 178 3.87 48.17 8.53
CA HIS A 178 3.56 46.76 8.81
C HIS A 178 3.63 45.93 7.53
N ILE A 179 3.94 44.65 7.69
CA ILE A 179 3.63 43.61 6.71
C ILE A 179 2.36 42.89 7.17
N VAL A 180 1.30 42.97 6.38
CA VAL A 180 0.11 42.13 6.54
C VAL A 180 0.24 40.94 5.60
N ALA A 181 0.64 39.81 6.16
CA ALA A 181 0.80 38.56 5.43
C ALA A 181 -0.53 37.84 5.29
N ILE A 182 -0.82 37.33 4.09
CA ILE A 182 -2.05 36.62 3.78
C ILE A 182 -1.71 35.29 3.10
N SER A 183 -2.16 34.20 3.72
CA SER A 183 -2.14 32.86 3.14
C SER A 183 -3.57 32.47 2.77
N LEU A 184 -3.81 32.27 1.47
CA LEU A 184 -5.10 31.87 0.90
C LEU A 184 -5.07 30.42 0.47
N SER A 185 -6.13 29.69 0.79
CA SER A 185 -6.40 28.34 0.33
C SER A 185 -7.83 28.24 -0.20
N THR A 186 -8.00 27.90 -1.47
CA THR A 186 -9.29 27.51 -2.03
C THR A 186 -9.54 26.04 -1.71
N GLN A 187 -10.54 25.77 -0.89
CA GLN A 187 -10.73 24.47 -0.26
C GLN A 187 -12.20 24.19 0.05
N ASP A 188 -12.52 22.95 0.42
CA ASP A 188 -13.89 22.56 0.72
C ASP A 188 -14.34 23.08 2.08
N TYR A 189 -15.63 23.40 2.19
CA TYR A 189 -16.31 23.68 3.45
C TYR A 189 -17.60 22.87 3.61
N ARG A 190 -18.00 22.70 4.87
CA ARG A 190 -19.27 22.10 5.28
C ARG A 190 -19.85 22.93 6.43
N VAL A 191 -21.14 23.23 6.37
CA VAL A 191 -21.94 23.79 7.47
C VAL A 191 -23.04 22.76 7.78
N PRO A 192 -22.78 21.82 8.72
CA PRO A 192 -23.69 20.70 9.00
C PRO A 192 -25.10 21.13 9.37
N GLU A 193 -25.25 22.20 10.15
CA GLU A 193 -26.53 22.72 10.65
C GLU A 193 -27.46 23.16 9.52
N GLN A 194 -26.88 23.52 8.38
CA GLN A 194 -27.58 23.99 7.19
C GLN A 194 -27.59 22.94 6.06
N SER A 195 -26.99 21.76 6.27
CA SER A 195 -26.73 20.77 5.22
C SER A 195 -26.05 21.37 3.98
N ARG A 196 -25.23 22.41 4.19
CA ARG A 196 -24.57 23.17 3.13
C ARG A 196 -23.13 22.70 2.98
N ARG A 197 -22.70 22.50 1.74
CA ARG A 197 -21.32 22.14 1.36
C ARG A 197 -20.96 22.84 0.07
N GLY A 198 -19.68 23.11 -0.12
CA GLY A 198 -19.18 23.73 -1.33
C GLY A 198 -17.71 24.12 -1.18
N PRO A 199 -17.17 24.87 -2.13
CA PRO A 199 -15.85 25.46 -2.01
C PRO A 199 -15.89 26.79 -1.26
N ALA A 200 -14.79 27.13 -0.61
CA ALA A 200 -14.57 28.42 0.02
C ALA A 200 -13.11 28.82 -0.18
N VAL A 201 -12.83 30.11 -0.08
CA VAL A 201 -11.48 30.59 0.18
C VAL A 201 -11.31 30.79 1.67
N LEU A 202 -10.30 30.16 2.25
CA LEU A 202 -9.84 30.46 3.58
C LEU A 202 -8.63 31.39 3.49
N ALA A 203 -8.72 32.55 4.14
CA ALA A 203 -7.63 33.47 4.33
C ALA A 203 -7.17 33.41 5.78
N THR A 204 -5.88 33.16 6.00
CA THR A 204 -5.23 33.36 7.29
C THR A 204 -4.33 34.58 7.21
N LEU A 205 -4.48 35.49 8.16
CA LEU A 205 -3.83 36.79 8.17
C LEU A 205 -3.12 37.06 9.48
N PHE A 206 -1.99 37.74 9.41
CA PHE A 206 -1.32 38.30 10.57
C PHE A 206 -0.55 39.55 10.17
N SER A 207 -0.32 40.44 11.15
CA SER A 207 0.43 41.68 10.95
C SER A 207 1.75 41.64 11.70
N VAL A 208 2.80 42.13 11.06
CA VAL A 208 4.14 42.24 11.65
C VAL A 208 4.66 43.65 11.43
N ASN A 209 4.98 44.36 12.53
CA ASN A 209 5.76 45.60 12.48
C ASN A 209 7.16 45.46 13.08
N ASP A 210 7.40 44.47 13.94
CA ASP A 210 8.70 44.17 14.53
C ASP A 210 9.00 42.68 14.45
N MET A 211 10.08 42.33 13.75
CA MET A 211 10.54 40.95 13.58
C MET A 211 11.08 40.32 14.87
N ARG A 212 11.28 41.12 15.93
CA ARG A 212 11.72 40.67 17.26
C ARG A 212 10.56 40.28 18.18
N ALA A 213 9.32 40.42 17.73
CA ALA A 213 8.16 40.05 18.52
C ALA A 213 8.19 38.54 18.88
N THR A 214 7.71 38.21 20.07
CA THR A 214 7.68 36.82 20.59
C THR A 214 6.29 36.19 20.50
N SER A 215 5.36 36.87 19.84
CA SER A 215 3.99 36.40 19.64
C SER A 215 3.44 36.94 18.33
N VAL A 216 2.68 36.11 17.61
CA VAL A 216 2.00 36.49 16.37
C VAL A 216 0.53 36.09 16.49
N GLU A 217 -0.35 37.09 16.43
CA GLU A 217 -1.79 36.84 16.42
C GLU A 217 -2.25 36.58 14.98
N GLN A 218 -2.86 35.41 14.75
CA GLN A 218 -3.39 35.03 13.45
C GLN A 218 -4.92 35.09 13.44
N TYR A 219 -5.46 35.64 12.36
CA TYR A 219 -6.88 35.82 12.11
C TYR A 219 -7.33 34.99 10.93
N PHE A 220 -8.60 34.59 10.94
CA PHE A 220 -9.16 33.73 9.90
C PHE A 220 -10.39 34.35 9.29
N VAL A 221 -10.48 34.26 7.97
CA VAL A 221 -11.59 34.80 7.19
C VAL A 221 -11.99 33.79 6.14
N LEU A 222 -13.28 33.47 6.05
CA LEU A 222 -13.82 32.55 5.05
C LEU A 222 -14.73 33.28 4.08
N GLY A 223 -14.40 33.17 2.79
CA GLY A 223 -15.26 33.56 1.68
C GLY A 223 -15.95 32.33 1.11
N LEU A 224 -17.22 32.11 1.49
CA LEU A 224 -17.99 30.95 1.03
C LEU A 224 -18.30 31.04 -0.47
N ASP A 225 -18.41 29.88 -1.13
CA ASP A 225 -18.72 29.67 -2.55
C ASP A 225 -17.66 30.18 -3.55
N TYR A 226 -16.56 30.75 -3.07
CA TYR A 226 -15.38 31.01 -3.90
C TYR A 226 -14.76 29.68 -4.35
N PRO A 227 -14.28 29.52 -5.60
CA PRO A 227 -14.00 30.54 -6.61
C PRO A 227 -15.14 30.79 -7.62
N TYR A 228 -16.36 30.32 -7.33
CA TYR A 228 -17.51 30.44 -8.24
C TYR A 228 -18.33 31.71 -8.01
N THR A 229 -17.79 32.67 -7.27
CA THR A 229 -18.33 34.01 -7.05
C THR A 229 -17.19 35.03 -7.18
N SER A 230 -17.43 36.14 -7.88
CA SER A 230 -16.42 37.18 -8.11
C SER A 230 -16.20 38.12 -6.92
N ALA A 231 -17.12 38.13 -5.97
CA ALA A 231 -17.05 38.96 -4.77
C ALA A 231 -17.55 38.14 -3.57
N PRO A 232 -16.73 37.22 -3.03
CA PRO A 232 -17.13 36.46 -1.87
C PRO A 232 -17.34 37.39 -0.67
N ALA A 233 -18.45 37.22 0.04
CA ALA A 233 -18.64 37.87 1.32
C ALA A 233 -17.75 37.15 2.35
N PHE A 234 -16.62 37.77 2.66
CA PHE A 234 -15.69 37.31 3.67
C PHE A 234 -16.28 37.54 5.06
N ASN A 235 -16.43 36.46 5.83
CA ASN A 235 -16.81 36.54 7.24
C ASN A 235 -15.60 36.20 8.11
N VAL A 236 -15.46 36.87 9.25
CA VAL A 236 -14.39 36.58 10.22
C VAL A 236 -14.76 35.34 11.02
N PHE A 237 -13.78 34.47 11.29
CA PHE A 237 -13.95 33.24 12.05
C PHE A 237 -12.89 33.09 13.14
N THR A 238 -13.26 32.42 14.23
CA THR A 238 -12.34 31.85 15.21
C THR A 238 -12.04 30.40 14.87
N LEU A 239 -10.80 29.95 15.12
CA LEU A 239 -10.42 28.55 15.00
C LEU A 239 -10.68 27.82 16.33
N ASP A 240 -11.63 26.89 16.32
CA ASP A 240 -12.05 26.16 17.53
C ASP A 240 -11.21 24.89 17.75
N GLY A 241 -10.66 24.32 16.67
CA GLY A 241 -9.81 23.14 16.70
C GLY A 241 -9.78 22.35 15.39
N VAL A 242 -9.34 21.11 15.47
CA VAL A 242 -9.30 20.16 14.34
C VAL A 242 -10.19 18.95 14.67
N SER A 243 -11.04 18.53 13.74
CA SER A 243 -11.88 17.35 13.89
C SER A 243 -11.09 16.05 13.67
N GLU A 244 -11.65 14.91 14.09
CA GLU A 244 -11.00 13.58 13.98
C GLU A 244 -10.68 13.16 12.53
N ASP A 245 -11.43 13.67 11.55
CA ASP A 245 -11.25 13.46 10.11
C ASP A 245 -10.47 14.61 9.43
N GLY A 246 -9.84 15.51 10.19
CA GLY A 246 -8.87 16.48 9.65
C GLY A 246 -9.45 17.76 9.07
N TYR A 247 -10.63 18.19 9.50
CA TYR A 247 -11.16 19.52 9.18
C TYR A 247 -10.83 20.52 10.28
N TRP A 248 -10.47 21.74 9.89
CA TRP A 248 -10.56 22.88 10.78
C TRP A 248 -12.01 23.17 11.13
N MET A 249 -12.29 23.23 12.43
CA MET A 249 -13.58 23.60 13.00
C MET A 249 -13.52 25.08 13.35
N MET A 250 -14.46 25.85 12.83
CA MET A 250 -14.42 27.30 12.90
C MET A 250 -15.80 27.86 13.21
N SER A 251 -15.84 28.93 14.00
CA SER A 251 -17.08 29.64 14.36
C SER A 251 -17.03 31.08 13.87
N SER A 252 -18.06 31.53 13.17
CA SER A 252 -18.09 32.90 12.62
C SER A 252 -18.28 33.93 13.73
N VAL A 253 -17.62 35.07 13.59
CA VAL A 253 -17.84 36.24 14.44
C VAL A 253 -18.92 37.13 13.80
N PRO A 254 -20.13 37.26 14.39
CA PRO A 254 -21.22 38.04 13.81
C PRO A 254 -20.89 39.53 13.74
N HIS A 255 -21.44 40.25 12.75
CA HIS A 255 -21.32 41.72 12.72
C HIS A 255 -22.20 42.34 13.81
N ASN A 256 -23.37 41.75 14.03
CA ASN A 256 -24.26 42.09 15.11
C ASN A 256 -24.73 40.83 15.84
N GLU A 257 -24.24 40.64 17.07
CA GLU A 257 -24.56 39.48 17.94
C GLU A 257 -26.07 39.29 18.16
N SER A 258 -26.90 40.33 17.99
CA SER A 258 -28.35 40.25 18.21
C SER A 258 -29.13 39.75 16.99
N ILE A 259 -28.53 39.77 15.80
CA ILE A 259 -29.22 39.55 14.51
C ILE A 259 -28.58 38.40 13.74
N ASP A 260 -27.26 38.36 13.67
CA ASP A 260 -26.54 37.44 12.81
C ASP A 260 -26.30 36.11 13.54
N PRO A 261 -26.72 34.97 12.96
CA PRO A 261 -26.45 33.67 13.55
C PRO A 261 -24.97 33.31 13.44
N ILE A 262 -24.45 32.64 14.47
CA ILE A 262 -23.12 32.03 14.42
C ILE A 262 -23.15 30.85 13.44
N ILE A 263 -22.25 30.87 12.46
CA ILE A 263 -22.04 29.81 11.49
C ILE A 263 -20.90 28.92 12.00
N HIS A 264 -21.18 27.64 12.18
CA HIS A 264 -20.16 26.63 12.48
C HIS A 264 -19.72 25.98 11.17
N ALA A 265 -18.55 26.35 10.68
CA ALA A 265 -17.97 25.85 9.45
C ALA A 265 -16.89 24.82 9.74
N ARG A 266 -16.86 23.77 8.92
CA ARG A 266 -15.76 22.80 8.86
C ARG A 266 -15.07 22.94 7.52
N THR A 267 -13.77 23.18 7.49
CA THR A 267 -13.03 23.41 6.24
C THR A 267 -11.72 22.66 6.18
N ALA A 268 -11.36 22.15 5.01
CA ALA A 268 -10.10 21.46 4.78
C ALA A 268 -9.76 21.49 3.29
N ARG A 269 -8.47 21.52 2.97
CA ARG A 269 -7.98 21.27 1.62
C ARG A 269 -8.00 19.77 1.37
N ARG A 270 -9.05 19.31 0.71
CA ARG A 270 -9.24 17.89 0.42
C ARG A 270 -8.44 17.49 -0.80
N ARG A 271 -7.76 16.35 -0.75
CA ARG A 271 -7.02 15.78 -1.90
C ARG A 271 -7.23 14.27 -1.95
N GLY A 272 -6.96 13.69 -3.11
CA GLY A 272 -7.06 12.26 -3.35
C GLY A 272 -8.12 11.90 -4.37
N PHE A 273 -8.49 10.63 -4.38
CA PHE A 273 -9.27 10.04 -5.46
C PHE A 273 -10.25 9.00 -4.91
N TYR A 274 -11.32 8.76 -5.66
CA TYR A 274 -12.34 7.76 -5.32
C TYR A 274 -12.87 7.05 -6.57
N LEU A 275 -13.46 5.88 -6.37
CA LEU A 275 -14.21 5.15 -7.39
C LEU A 275 -15.70 5.22 -7.05
N HIS A 276 -16.54 5.58 -8.03
CA HIS A 276 -17.99 5.83 -7.92
C HIS A 276 -18.39 6.95 -6.95
N ALA A 277 -18.08 6.82 -5.66
CA ALA A 277 -18.36 7.81 -4.63
C ALA A 277 -17.33 7.80 -3.50
N GLU A 278 -17.13 8.96 -2.86
CA GLU A 278 -16.25 9.12 -1.69
C GLU A 278 -16.62 8.21 -0.50
N SER A 279 -17.87 7.74 -0.44
CA SER A 279 -18.36 6.85 0.62
C SER A 279 -18.24 5.36 0.31
N GLU A 280 -17.77 5.00 -0.89
CA GLU A 280 -17.68 3.60 -1.32
C GLU A 280 -16.24 3.10 -1.35
N GLN A 281 -15.41 3.67 -2.23
CA GLN A 281 -13.99 3.33 -2.38
C GLN A 281 -13.22 4.63 -2.58
N ALA A 282 -12.46 5.03 -1.58
CA ALA A 282 -11.86 6.35 -1.54
C ALA A 282 -10.54 6.34 -0.78
N ASN A 283 -9.56 7.05 -1.33
CA ASN A 283 -8.32 7.37 -0.65
C ASN A 283 -8.18 8.89 -0.65
N LEU A 284 -8.68 9.49 0.42
CA LEU A 284 -8.77 10.93 0.58
C LEU A 284 -7.83 11.38 1.70
N ARG A 285 -7.53 12.67 1.70
CA ARG A 285 -6.86 13.33 2.81
C ARG A 285 -7.47 14.69 2.99
N ASN A 286 -7.73 15.05 4.24
CA ASN A 286 -8.18 16.38 4.59
C ASN A 286 -6.98 17.10 5.21
N LEU A 287 -6.49 18.12 4.51
CA LEU A 287 -5.30 18.86 4.89
C LEU A 287 -5.66 20.17 5.58
N TYR A 288 -4.87 20.50 6.58
CA TYR A 288 -4.88 21.77 7.30
C TYR A 288 -3.43 22.16 7.61
N TRP A 289 -3.16 23.41 7.97
CA TRP A 289 -1.80 23.84 8.30
C TRP A 289 -1.63 24.14 9.78
N LYS A 290 -0.38 24.19 10.24
CA LYS A 290 -0.07 24.64 11.60
C LYS A 290 -0.14 26.16 11.66
N VAL A 291 -0.80 26.66 12.70
CA VAL A 291 -0.83 28.09 13.05
C VAL A 291 0.43 28.39 13.86
N GLU A 292 1.22 29.36 13.41
CA GLU A 292 2.45 29.80 14.08
C GLU A 292 2.17 31.04 14.92
N ASP A 293 2.36 30.93 16.22
CA ASP A 293 1.97 31.96 17.20
C ASP A 293 3.15 32.57 17.95
N THR A 294 4.39 32.14 17.71
CA THR A 294 5.56 32.57 18.51
C THR A 294 6.59 33.40 17.77
N SER A 295 6.78 33.18 16.46
CA SER A 295 7.85 33.84 15.70
C SER A 295 7.34 34.48 14.41
N PRO A 296 7.46 35.82 14.25
CA PRO A 296 7.16 36.50 12.99
C PRO A 296 7.96 35.96 11.81
N ALA A 297 9.25 35.67 12.01
CA ALA A 297 10.11 35.11 10.97
C ALA A 297 9.60 33.75 10.50
N THR A 298 9.28 32.84 11.43
CA THR A 298 8.69 31.54 11.09
C THR A 298 7.31 31.68 10.46
N ALA A 299 6.46 32.57 10.97
CA ALA A 299 5.12 32.80 10.43
C ALA A 299 5.15 33.37 9.00
N LEU A 300 6.16 34.17 8.65
CA LEU A 300 6.36 34.69 7.29
C LEU A 300 6.95 33.64 6.35
N ALA A 301 7.97 32.90 6.77
CA ALA A 301 8.67 31.95 5.90
C ALA A 301 7.93 30.62 5.75
N ILE A 302 7.48 30.03 6.86
CA ILE A 302 7.09 28.62 6.94
C ILE A 302 5.58 28.46 6.86
N TRP A 303 5.13 27.49 6.06
CA TRP A 303 3.73 27.06 5.98
C TRP A 303 3.66 25.54 6.00
N GLU A 304 3.57 24.98 7.20
CA GLU A 304 3.63 23.54 7.44
C GLU A 304 2.25 22.89 7.36
N TRP A 305 2.11 21.85 6.53
CA TRP A 305 0.83 21.16 6.28
C TRP A 305 0.77 19.81 6.97
N TYR A 306 -0.35 19.60 7.65
CA TYR A 306 -0.75 18.34 8.28
C TYR A 306 -2.04 17.83 7.64
N GLY A 307 -2.39 16.59 7.91
CA GLY A 307 -3.67 16.07 7.49
C GLY A 307 -4.02 14.71 8.05
N GLU A 308 -5.30 14.39 7.92
CA GLU A 308 -5.86 13.09 8.28
C GLU A 308 -6.20 12.32 7.00
N PRO A 309 -5.56 11.14 6.77
CA PRO A 309 -5.99 10.22 5.74
C PRO A 309 -7.36 9.61 6.04
N VAL A 310 -8.24 9.62 5.05
CA VAL A 310 -9.55 8.98 5.10
C VAL A 310 -9.57 7.92 3.99
N ILE A 311 -9.32 6.68 4.38
CA ILE A 311 -9.32 5.51 3.49
C ILE A 311 -10.61 4.73 3.74
N PHE A 312 -11.36 4.48 2.67
CA PHE A 312 -12.60 3.71 2.68
C PHE A 312 -12.59 2.71 1.54
N ASP A 313 -12.96 1.47 1.82
CA ASP A 313 -13.22 0.45 0.79
C ASP A 313 -14.33 -0.48 1.31
N SER A 314 -15.55 -0.25 0.83
CA SER A 314 -16.74 -1.04 1.16
C SER A 314 -16.65 -2.49 0.65
N TRP A 315 -15.77 -2.76 -0.31
CA TRP A 315 -15.52 -4.07 -0.90
C TRP A 315 -14.32 -4.79 -0.29
N ALA A 316 -13.59 -4.17 0.66
CA ALA A 316 -12.40 -4.75 1.28
C ALA A 316 -12.62 -6.15 1.87
N TRP A 317 -13.85 -6.50 2.25
CA TRP A 317 -14.22 -7.83 2.78
C TRP A 317 -13.85 -8.98 1.84
N VAL A 318 -13.74 -8.75 0.52
CA VAL A 318 -13.33 -9.79 -0.44
C VAL A 318 -11.92 -10.32 -0.13
N HIS A 319 -11.08 -9.52 0.51
CA HIS A 319 -9.72 -9.89 0.94
C HIS A 319 -9.72 -10.81 2.17
N GLY A 320 -10.86 -10.99 2.83
CA GLY A 320 -11.06 -11.95 3.92
C GLY A 320 -10.76 -13.41 3.51
N ILE A 321 -10.67 -13.71 2.21
CA ILE A 321 -10.20 -15.02 1.71
C ILE A 321 -8.79 -15.37 2.23
N HIS A 322 -7.94 -14.39 2.50
CA HIS A 322 -6.59 -14.60 3.03
C HIS A 322 -6.59 -15.21 4.43
N LEU A 323 -7.62 -14.93 5.24
CA LEU A 323 -7.80 -15.57 6.54
C LEU A 323 -7.97 -17.09 6.39
N ILE A 324 -8.75 -17.51 5.39
CA ILE A 324 -8.97 -18.93 5.10
C ILE A 324 -7.66 -19.57 4.62
N PHE A 325 -6.91 -18.88 3.77
CA PHE A 325 -5.63 -19.39 3.26
C PHE A 325 -4.59 -19.52 4.37
N ALA A 326 -4.51 -18.54 5.27
CA ALA A 326 -3.64 -18.57 6.43
C ALA A 326 -4.02 -19.71 7.39
N TRP A 327 -5.30 -19.85 7.73
CA TRP A 327 -5.78 -20.92 8.62
C TRP A 327 -5.47 -22.32 8.08
N GLN A 328 -5.71 -22.56 6.78
CA GLN A 328 -5.36 -23.83 6.13
C GLN A 328 -3.85 -24.13 6.20
N THR A 329 -3.02 -23.09 6.07
CA THR A 329 -1.56 -23.22 6.14
C THR A 329 -1.11 -23.50 7.56
N ILE A 330 -1.64 -22.80 8.56
CA ILE A 330 -1.38 -23.03 9.98
C ILE A 330 -1.77 -24.44 10.40
N PHE A 331 -2.96 -24.91 9.98
CA PHE A 331 -3.39 -26.28 10.24
C PHE A 331 -2.40 -27.30 9.66
N SER A 332 -1.96 -27.10 8.42
CA SER A 332 -0.96 -27.96 7.78
C SER A 332 0.38 -27.98 8.51
N LEU A 333 0.84 -26.81 8.97
CA LEU A 333 2.06 -26.69 9.78
C LEU A 333 1.90 -27.37 11.14
N GLY A 334 0.72 -27.31 11.75
CA GLY A 334 0.40 -28.05 12.97
C GLY A 334 0.50 -29.56 12.77
N VAL A 335 -0.02 -30.09 11.66
CA VAL A 335 0.13 -31.51 11.30
C VAL A 335 1.60 -31.88 11.12
N LEU A 336 2.36 -31.08 10.37
CA LEU A 336 3.80 -31.29 10.19
C LEU A 336 4.52 -31.30 11.55
N ALA A 337 4.24 -30.35 12.42
CA ALA A 337 4.84 -30.26 13.75
C ALA A 337 4.56 -31.50 14.60
N ILE A 338 3.34 -32.06 14.56
CA ILE A 338 2.99 -33.31 15.24
C ILE A 338 3.83 -34.49 14.70
N VAL A 339 3.95 -34.61 13.38
CA VAL A 339 4.73 -35.68 12.73
C VAL A 339 6.23 -35.55 13.05
N VAL A 340 6.78 -34.34 13.01
CA VAL A 340 8.18 -34.06 13.36
C VAL A 340 8.44 -34.38 14.83
N PHE A 341 7.60 -33.90 15.75
CA PHE A 341 7.71 -34.15 17.19
C PHE A 341 7.74 -35.65 17.50
N ARG A 342 6.89 -36.43 16.84
CA ARG A 342 6.83 -37.89 17.02
C ARG A 342 8.08 -38.60 16.51
N ASN A 343 8.55 -38.25 15.31
CA ASN A 343 9.79 -38.81 14.79
C ASN A 343 10.98 -38.48 15.70
N LEU A 344 11.04 -37.25 16.24
CA LEU A 344 12.06 -36.86 17.21
C LEU A 344 11.98 -37.69 18.50
N ARG A 345 10.77 -37.95 19.03
CA ARG A 345 10.56 -38.85 20.18
C ARG A 345 10.99 -40.29 19.89
N MET A 346 10.94 -40.72 18.64
CA MET A 346 11.46 -42.02 18.17
C MET A 346 12.96 -42.00 17.83
N GLY A 347 13.67 -40.88 18.10
CA GLY A 347 15.11 -40.73 17.83
C GLY A 347 15.47 -40.50 16.37
N LYS A 348 14.50 -40.14 15.51
CA LYS A 348 14.70 -39.85 14.08
C LYS A 348 14.59 -38.34 13.84
N ILE A 349 15.63 -37.74 13.26
CA ILE A 349 15.58 -36.34 12.81
C ILE A 349 15.04 -36.32 11.39
N TRP A 350 13.83 -35.79 11.22
CA TRP A 350 13.16 -35.64 9.94
C TRP A 350 12.25 -34.42 9.96
N ILE A 351 12.30 -33.62 8.89
CA ILE A 351 11.39 -32.49 8.65
C ILE A 351 10.92 -32.61 7.20
N GLY A 352 9.61 -32.75 7.01
CA GLY A 352 8.98 -32.80 5.69
C GLY A 352 8.84 -31.42 5.06
N ASP A 353 8.40 -31.40 3.81
CA ASP A 353 8.15 -30.15 3.09
C ASP A 353 6.88 -29.44 3.64
N ALA A 354 7.04 -28.22 4.14
CA ALA A 354 5.94 -27.42 4.67
C ALA A 354 4.83 -27.13 3.64
N PHE A 355 5.14 -27.18 2.33
CA PHE A 355 4.18 -26.96 1.25
C PHE A 355 3.59 -28.26 0.69
N ALA A 356 3.97 -29.43 1.20
CA ALA A 356 3.47 -30.72 0.72
C ALA A 356 1.94 -30.85 0.82
N SER A 357 1.31 -30.24 1.82
CA SER A 357 -0.15 -30.27 1.98
C SER A 357 -0.88 -29.36 0.98
N VAL A 358 -0.18 -28.39 0.40
CA VAL A 358 -0.75 -27.45 -0.56
C VAL A 358 -0.65 -28.07 -1.95
N SER A 359 -1.76 -28.59 -2.47
CA SER A 359 -1.79 -29.14 -3.82
C SER A 359 -1.74 -28.04 -4.87
N ASN A 360 -1.23 -28.34 -6.08
CA ASN A 360 -1.33 -27.42 -7.22
C ASN A 360 -2.77 -26.97 -7.51
N GLY A 361 -3.75 -27.87 -7.29
CA GLY A 361 -5.17 -27.53 -7.43
C GLY A 361 -5.62 -26.51 -6.39
N THR A 362 -5.14 -26.64 -5.14
CA THR A 362 -5.40 -25.68 -4.07
C THR A 362 -4.77 -24.33 -4.39
N LEU A 363 -3.51 -24.28 -4.83
CA LEU A 363 -2.86 -23.01 -5.24
C LEU A 363 -3.61 -22.35 -6.38
N MET A 364 -3.95 -23.09 -7.44
CA MET A 364 -4.70 -22.56 -8.58
C MET A 364 -6.06 -22.00 -8.14
N MET A 365 -6.78 -22.69 -7.25
CA MET A 365 -8.04 -22.18 -6.70
C MET A 365 -7.83 -20.89 -5.90
N ARG A 366 -6.75 -20.79 -5.11
CA ARG A 366 -6.41 -19.56 -4.38
C ARG A 366 -6.15 -18.41 -5.34
N GLY A 367 -5.37 -18.62 -6.41
CA GLY A 367 -5.13 -17.62 -7.45
C GLY A 367 -6.43 -17.20 -8.16
N LEU A 368 -7.30 -18.15 -8.50
CA LEU A 368 -8.61 -17.81 -9.10
C LEU A 368 -9.50 -17.00 -8.16
N LEU A 369 -9.49 -17.32 -6.86
CA LEU A 369 -10.24 -16.57 -5.85
C LEU A 369 -9.70 -15.14 -5.69
N VAL A 370 -8.38 -14.95 -5.72
CA VAL A 370 -7.76 -13.61 -5.70
C VAL A 370 -8.05 -12.84 -6.99
N GLY A 371 -7.99 -13.50 -8.15
CA GLY A 371 -8.39 -12.86 -9.41
C GLY A 371 -9.87 -12.43 -9.40
N ALA A 372 -10.74 -13.26 -8.82
CA ALA A 372 -12.15 -12.91 -8.63
C ALA A 372 -12.34 -11.78 -7.61
N SER A 373 -11.54 -11.74 -6.53
CA SER A 373 -11.60 -10.66 -5.55
C SER A 373 -11.19 -9.32 -6.16
N TRP A 374 -10.15 -9.30 -7.01
CA TRP A 374 -9.78 -8.11 -7.78
C TRP A 374 -10.91 -7.65 -8.70
N TYR A 375 -11.57 -8.56 -9.41
CA TYR A 375 -12.68 -8.20 -10.28
C TYR A 375 -13.86 -7.61 -9.48
N VAL A 376 -14.21 -8.20 -8.34
CA VAL A 376 -15.32 -7.71 -7.48
C VAL A 376 -14.97 -6.38 -6.81
N ASN A 377 -13.71 -6.16 -6.43
CA ASN A 377 -13.23 -4.90 -5.87
C ASN A 377 -12.83 -3.89 -6.98
N GLU A 378 -13.25 -4.10 -8.23
CA GLU A 378 -12.93 -3.24 -9.38
C GLU A 378 -11.44 -2.85 -9.47
N TYR A 379 -10.55 -3.79 -9.14
CA TYR A 379 -9.10 -3.63 -9.08
C TYR A 379 -8.59 -2.49 -8.18
N TRP A 380 -9.44 -1.93 -7.32
CA TRP A 380 -9.16 -0.78 -6.45
C TRP A 380 -7.87 -0.97 -5.64
N THR A 381 -7.72 -2.10 -4.95
CA THR A 381 -6.53 -2.38 -4.13
C THR A 381 -5.23 -2.39 -4.95
N LEU A 382 -5.28 -2.80 -6.22
CA LEU A 382 -4.12 -2.76 -7.12
C LEU A 382 -3.84 -1.34 -7.62
N VAL A 383 -4.89 -0.59 -7.99
CA VAL A 383 -4.77 0.81 -8.42
C VAL A 383 -4.23 1.67 -7.29
N GLU A 384 -4.80 1.56 -6.09
CA GLU A 384 -4.38 2.27 -4.89
C GLU A 384 -2.90 1.97 -4.54
N PHE A 385 -2.52 0.68 -4.53
CA PHE A 385 -1.12 0.28 -4.32
C PHE A 385 -0.17 0.83 -5.39
N SER A 386 -0.60 0.79 -6.66
CA SER A 386 0.20 1.28 -7.79
C SER A 386 0.36 2.79 -7.74
N LEU A 387 -0.71 3.54 -7.50
CA LEU A 387 -0.72 5.00 -7.36
C LEU A 387 0.14 5.46 -6.19
N ALA A 388 0.12 4.76 -5.05
CA ALA A 388 0.97 5.11 -3.93
C ALA A 388 2.46 4.98 -4.27
N ASN A 389 2.86 3.87 -4.90
CA ASN A 389 4.25 3.71 -5.37
C ASN A 389 4.60 4.74 -6.46
N ALA A 390 3.67 5.04 -7.36
CA ALA A 390 3.88 5.97 -8.47
C ALA A 390 4.07 7.41 -7.98
N ASN A 391 3.26 7.85 -7.02
CA ASN A 391 3.38 9.17 -6.42
C ASN A 391 4.66 9.31 -5.58
N GLU A 392 5.13 8.24 -4.91
CA GLU A 392 6.44 8.23 -4.24
C GLU A 392 7.60 8.33 -5.24
N LEU A 393 7.49 7.68 -6.40
CA LEU A 393 8.47 7.78 -7.49
C LEU A 393 8.48 9.16 -8.16
N ALA A 394 7.30 9.77 -8.33
CA ALA A 394 7.14 11.08 -8.93
C ALA A 394 7.53 12.22 -7.97
N GLY A 395 7.49 11.98 -6.65
CA GLY A 395 7.67 13.03 -5.65
C GLY A 395 6.51 14.04 -5.61
N SER A 396 5.35 13.69 -6.18
CA SER A 396 4.18 14.57 -6.33
C SER A 396 3.41 14.71 -5.02
N GLN A 397 3.12 13.60 -4.35
CA GLN A 397 2.31 13.56 -3.14
C GLN A 397 2.50 12.26 -2.36
N ARG A 398 2.19 12.27 -1.07
CA ARG A 398 2.16 11.05 -0.24
C ARG A 398 0.76 10.44 -0.26
N VAL A 399 0.61 9.19 -0.72
CA VAL A 399 -0.66 8.46 -0.69
C VAL A 399 -0.58 7.35 0.36
N PRO A 400 -1.27 7.49 1.51
CA PRO A 400 -1.27 6.47 2.56
C PRO A 400 -2.11 5.27 2.14
N ILE A 401 -1.62 4.05 2.36
CA ILE A 401 -2.28 2.81 1.93
C ILE A 401 -2.11 1.67 2.93
N HIS A 402 -2.98 0.68 2.85
CA HIS A 402 -2.81 -0.62 3.52
C HIS A 402 -2.14 -1.62 2.57
N SER A 403 -0.83 -1.46 2.39
CA SER A 403 -0.03 -2.24 1.43
C SER A 403 -0.10 -3.76 1.64
N GLU A 404 -0.46 -4.21 2.83
CA GLU A 404 -0.57 -5.62 3.19
C GLU A 404 -1.65 -6.37 2.41
N LEU A 405 -2.72 -5.67 2.00
CA LEU A 405 -3.78 -6.25 1.17
C LEU A 405 -3.22 -6.62 -0.21
N ALA A 406 -2.63 -5.64 -0.91
CA ALA A 406 -2.00 -5.84 -2.21
C ALA A 406 -0.82 -6.83 -2.14
N HIS A 407 -0.02 -6.80 -1.08
CA HIS A 407 1.09 -7.74 -0.88
C HIS A 407 0.60 -9.19 -0.82
N ALA A 408 -0.42 -9.48 -0.01
CA ALA A 408 -0.99 -10.81 0.11
C ALA A 408 -1.58 -11.32 -1.22
N ASP A 409 -2.34 -10.47 -1.93
CA ASP A 409 -2.90 -10.79 -3.24
C ASP A 409 -1.83 -11.13 -4.27
N LEU A 410 -0.85 -10.22 -4.44
CA LEU A 410 0.24 -10.39 -5.40
C LEU A 410 1.08 -11.63 -5.09
N LEU A 411 1.29 -11.95 -3.80
CA LEU A 411 2.02 -13.14 -3.40
C LEU A 411 1.26 -14.42 -3.76
N VAL A 412 -0.04 -14.50 -3.44
CA VAL A 412 -0.86 -15.67 -3.77
C VAL A 412 -0.94 -15.87 -5.29
N MET A 413 -1.12 -14.79 -6.04
CA MET A 413 -1.14 -14.82 -7.50
C MET A 413 0.20 -15.32 -8.05
N PHE A 414 1.31 -14.81 -7.54
CA PHE A 414 2.64 -15.26 -7.92
C PHE A 414 2.86 -16.76 -7.65
N LEU A 415 2.56 -17.24 -6.44
CA LEU A 415 2.71 -18.67 -6.10
C LEU A 415 1.81 -19.56 -6.96
N SER A 416 0.63 -19.08 -7.33
CA SER A 416 -0.29 -19.78 -8.23
C SER A 416 0.27 -19.90 -9.64
N ILE A 417 0.86 -18.81 -10.18
CA ILE A 417 1.52 -18.80 -11.48
C ILE A 417 2.73 -19.73 -11.49
N ILE A 418 3.57 -19.71 -10.45
CA ILE A 418 4.72 -20.63 -10.34
C ILE A 418 4.28 -22.08 -10.25
N GLY A 419 3.26 -22.38 -9.45
CA GLY A 419 2.72 -23.73 -9.32
C GLY A 419 2.26 -24.26 -10.69
N LEU A 420 1.67 -23.40 -11.51
CA LEU A 420 1.26 -23.69 -12.89
C LEU A 420 2.45 -23.87 -13.83
N ILE A 421 3.46 -22.99 -13.77
CA ILE A 421 4.71 -23.12 -14.53
C ILE A 421 5.39 -24.46 -14.20
N GLY A 422 5.59 -24.78 -12.92
CA GLY A 422 6.20 -26.04 -12.51
C GLY A 422 5.40 -27.26 -12.97
N ARG A 423 4.06 -27.19 -12.93
CA ARG A 423 3.20 -28.26 -13.46
C ARG A 423 3.36 -28.46 -14.96
N PHE A 424 3.31 -27.39 -15.77
CA PHE A 424 3.42 -27.50 -17.23
C PHE A 424 4.82 -27.89 -17.69
N THR A 425 5.84 -27.36 -17.02
CA THR A 425 7.23 -27.68 -17.32
C THR A 425 7.66 -29.01 -16.73
N ARG A 426 6.84 -29.64 -15.88
CA ARG A 426 7.20 -30.86 -15.13
C ARG A 426 8.49 -30.65 -14.33
N GLU A 427 8.54 -29.55 -13.59
CA GLU A 427 9.65 -29.23 -12.68
C GLU A 427 9.13 -28.96 -11.26
N ARG A 428 9.98 -29.27 -10.28
CA ARG A 428 9.76 -28.92 -8.87
C ARG A 428 10.42 -27.57 -8.61
N ILE A 429 9.66 -26.62 -8.08
CA ILE A 429 10.14 -25.29 -7.76
C ILE A 429 10.08 -25.13 -6.25
N ASP A 430 11.24 -24.87 -5.67
CA ASP A 430 11.37 -24.77 -4.23
C ASP A 430 10.55 -23.60 -3.68
N PRO A 431 9.63 -23.84 -2.72
CA PRO A 431 8.77 -22.79 -2.18
C PRO A 431 9.52 -21.72 -1.40
N ALA A 432 10.58 -22.10 -0.66
CA ALA A 432 11.35 -21.14 0.12
C ALA A 432 12.13 -20.19 -0.80
N PHE A 433 12.73 -20.73 -1.87
CA PHE A 433 13.36 -19.94 -2.93
C PHE A 433 12.36 -18.99 -3.61
N ALA A 434 11.19 -19.49 -4.01
CA ALA A 434 10.18 -18.67 -4.66
C ALA A 434 9.70 -17.51 -3.77
N LEU A 435 9.37 -17.79 -2.50
CA LEU A 435 8.96 -16.78 -1.53
C LEU A 435 10.05 -15.76 -1.26
N PHE A 436 11.29 -16.21 -1.04
CA PHE A 436 12.41 -15.32 -0.81
C PHE A 436 12.67 -14.39 -2.00
N LEU A 437 12.61 -14.94 -3.22
CA LEU A 437 12.77 -14.14 -4.43
C LEU A 437 11.62 -13.13 -4.60
N PHE A 438 10.39 -13.53 -4.28
CA PHE A 438 9.25 -12.61 -4.29
C PHE A 438 9.46 -11.43 -3.34
N GLU A 439 9.86 -11.71 -2.10
CA GLU A 439 10.08 -10.66 -1.08
C GLU A 439 11.19 -9.72 -1.52
N ILE A 440 12.34 -10.22 -2.02
CA ILE A 440 13.41 -9.38 -2.56
C ILE A 440 12.88 -8.44 -3.64
N ILE A 441 12.15 -8.97 -4.63
CA ILE A 441 11.63 -8.16 -5.73
C ILE A 441 10.51 -7.22 -5.26
N HIS A 442 9.69 -7.62 -4.28
CA HIS A 442 8.65 -6.78 -3.71
C HIS A 442 9.23 -5.59 -2.94
N THR A 443 10.25 -5.83 -2.12
CA THR A 443 10.94 -4.79 -1.34
C THR A 443 11.68 -3.82 -2.26
N ASN A 444 12.37 -4.31 -3.29
CA ASN A 444 13.14 -3.48 -4.23
C ASN A 444 12.32 -2.99 -5.44
N ARG A 445 10.99 -3.08 -5.39
CA ARG A 445 10.12 -2.84 -6.56
C ARG A 445 10.30 -1.45 -7.17
N GLN A 446 10.49 -0.42 -6.35
CA GLN A 446 10.63 0.96 -6.80
C GLN A 446 11.98 1.19 -7.49
N ASP A 447 13.06 0.63 -6.94
CA ASP A 447 14.39 0.71 -7.56
C ASP A 447 14.44 -0.04 -8.90
N ILE A 448 13.72 -1.16 -8.99
CA ILE A 448 13.55 -1.88 -10.26
C ILE A 448 12.80 -1.01 -11.28
N ILE A 449 11.73 -0.32 -10.89
CA ILE A 449 11.02 0.60 -11.78
C ILE A 449 11.96 1.75 -12.22
N ARG A 450 12.71 2.35 -11.29
CA ARG A 450 13.70 3.41 -11.57
C ARG A 450 14.78 2.98 -12.56
N SER A 451 15.15 1.69 -12.57
CA SER A 451 16.16 1.16 -13.49
C SER A 451 15.70 1.13 -14.96
N SER A 452 14.40 1.25 -15.23
CA SER A 452 13.83 1.26 -16.58
C SER A 452 13.20 2.63 -16.88
N SER A 453 13.90 3.45 -17.67
CA SER A 453 13.45 4.81 -18.00
C SER A 453 12.07 4.86 -18.64
N SER A 454 11.74 3.90 -19.52
CA SER A 454 10.43 3.82 -20.16
C SER A 454 9.32 3.50 -19.16
N VAL A 455 9.56 2.55 -18.24
CA VAL A 455 8.55 2.15 -17.24
C VAL A 455 8.37 3.27 -16.21
N LEU A 456 9.48 3.86 -15.75
CA LEU A 456 9.44 4.99 -14.83
C LEU A 456 8.64 6.15 -15.41
N LYS A 457 8.86 6.48 -16.69
CA LYS A 457 8.13 7.55 -17.37
C LYS A 457 6.62 7.29 -17.37
N THR A 458 6.15 6.12 -17.81
CA THR A 458 4.72 5.79 -17.81
C THR A 458 4.10 5.89 -16.41
N VAL A 459 4.79 5.40 -15.39
CA VAL A 459 4.32 5.44 -13.99
C VAL A 459 4.24 6.87 -13.46
N VAL A 460 5.27 7.69 -13.71
CA VAL A 460 5.34 9.08 -13.24
C VAL A 460 4.37 9.98 -14.00
N ASP A 461 4.25 9.82 -15.32
CA ASP A 461 3.33 10.60 -16.16
C ASP A 461 1.87 10.38 -15.71
N TYR A 462 1.49 9.14 -15.41
CA TYR A 462 0.16 8.83 -14.88
C TYR A 462 -0.07 9.46 -13.50
N ALA A 463 0.88 9.33 -12.57
CA ALA A 463 0.75 9.92 -11.23
C ALA A 463 0.66 11.45 -11.25
N ASN A 464 1.45 12.12 -12.10
CA ASN A 464 1.39 13.57 -12.26
C ASN A 464 0.08 14.03 -12.90
N THR A 465 -0.44 13.26 -13.85
CA THR A 465 -1.75 13.52 -14.47
C THR A 465 -2.87 13.36 -13.45
N GLU A 466 -2.89 12.24 -12.71
CA GLU A 466 -3.85 11.97 -11.64
C GLU A 466 -3.83 13.04 -10.56
N TYR A 467 -2.65 13.44 -10.10
CA TYR A 467 -2.51 14.51 -9.13
C TYR A 467 -3.24 15.80 -9.58
N ARG A 468 -3.10 16.17 -10.85
CA ARG A 468 -3.72 17.37 -11.45
C ARG A 468 -5.21 17.20 -11.78
N MET A 469 -5.74 15.99 -11.89
CA MET A 469 -7.18 15.76 -12.13
C MET A 469 -8.07 16.28 -10.99
N GLY A 470 -7.50 16.47 -9.79
CA GLY A 470 -8.21 17.12 -8.69
C GLY A 470 -8.49 18.62 -8.89
N ILE A 471 -7.81 19.28 -9.84
CA ILE A 471 -8.08 20.69 -10.16
C ILE A 471 -9.41 20.78 -10.87
N ALA A 472 -10.38 21.47 -10.27
CA ALA A 472 -11.71 21.60 -10.82
C ALA A 472 -11.66 22.25 -12.22
N THR A 473 -12.24 21.55 -13.21
CA THR A 473 -12.47 22.10 -14.53
C THR A 473 -13.58 23.14 -14.47
N VAL A 474 -13.46 24.16 -15.32
CA VAL A 474 -14.38 25.29 -15.33
C VAL A 474 -14.62 25.76 -16.76
N THR A 475 -15.76 26.41 -16.98
CA THR A 475 -16.03 27.12 -18.24
C THR A 475 -15.31 28.48 -18.30
N ASP A 476 -15.25 29.09 -19.48
CA ASP A 476 -14.70 30.44 -19.64
C ASP A 476 -15.47 31.48 -18.80
N ASP A 477 -16.80 31.34 -18.73
CA ASP A 477 -17.64 32.20 -17.87
C ASP A 477 -17.29 32.03 -16.38
N GLN A 478 -17.00 30.81 -15.94
CA GLN A 478 -16.58 30.54 -14.56
C GLN A 478 -15.16 31.05 -14.29
N LYS A 479 -14.27 31.01 -15.28
CA LYS A 479 -12.92 31.62 -15.20
C LYS A 479 -13.01 33.14 -15.01
N ALA A 480 -14.07 33.80 -15.48
CA ALA A 480 -14.26 35.23 -15.27
C ALA A 480 -14.54 35.61 -13.80
N PHE A 481 -15.02 34.67 -12.96
CA PHE A 481 -15.27 34.96 -11.54
C PHE A 481 -13.99 35.01 -10.71
N SER A 482 -13.03 34.12 -10.99
CA SER A 482 -11.78 34.05 -10.24
C SER A 482 -10.68 33.38 -11.04
N THR A 483 -9.46 33.88 -10.82
CA THR A 483 -8.21 33.33 -11.36
C THR A 483 -7.70 32.14 -10.54
N MET A 484 -8.11 32.01 -9.26
CA MET A 484 -7.85 30.83 -8.43
C MET A 484 -8.82 29.69 -8.76
N ARG A 485 -8.40 28.45 -8.47
CA ARG A 485 -9.18 27.24 -8.72
C ARG A 485 -9.37 26.41 -7.46
N LEU A 486 -10.52 25.76 -7.38
CA LEU A 486 -10.70 24.69 -6.40
C LEU A 486 -9.84 23.50 -6.84
N TRP A 487 -9.08 22.95 -5.90
CA TRP A 487 -8.40 21.69 -6.10
C TRP A 487 -8.79 20.74 -4.98
N THR A 488 -9.63 19.77 -5.33
CA THR A 488 -10.32 18.87 -4.42
C THR A 488 -10.13 17.42 -4.85
N THR A 489 -10.90 16.51 -4.25
CA THR A 489 -10.95 15.09 -4.57
C THR A 489 -11.65 14.85 -5.91
N HIS A 490 -11.20 13.87 -6.67
CA HIS A 490 -11.78 13.55 -7.98
C HIS A 490 -12.11 12.06 -8.11
N MET A 491 -13.01 11.76 -9.05
CA MET A 491 -13.35 10.39 -9.40
C MET A 491 -12.33 9.82 -10.39
N LEU A 492 -11.90 8.57 -10.21
CA LEU A 492 -11.12 7.86 -11.22
C LEU A 492 -12.03 7.40 -12.36
N ASP A 493 -11.71 7.84 -13.58
CA ASP A 493 -12.41 7.44 -14.80
C ASP A 493 -11.91 6.09 -15.31
N GLY A 494 -12.29 5.03 -14.58
CA GLY A 494 -11.91 3.65 -14.91
C GLY A 494 -10.45 3.32 -14.60
N ILE A 495 -10.02 2.16 -15.10
CA ILE A 495 -8.71 1.58 -14.78
C ILE A 495 -7.79 1.67 -16.00
N ASP A 496 -6.64 2.32 -15.81
CA ASP A 496 -5.57 2.31 -16.80
C ASP A 496 -4.71 1.04 -16.66
N PHE A 497 -4.94 0.08 -17.56
CA PHE A 497 -4.21 -1.18 -17.57
C PHE A 497 -2.75 -1.04 -18.03
N GLU A 498 -2.41 0.00 -18.80
CA GLU A 498 -1.02 0.28 -19.18
C GLU A 498 -0.24 0.74 -17.95
N PHE A 499 -0.80 1.66 -17.18
CA PHE A 499 -0.26 2.09 -15.89
C PHE A 499 -0.12 0.93 -14.90
N LEU A 500 -1.14 0.09 -14.74
CA LEU A 500 -1.07 -1.07 -13.86
C LEU A 500 0.02 -2.06 -14.30
N ALA A 501 0.13 -2.35 -15.60
CA ALA A 501 1.16 -3.23 -16.13
C ALA A 501 2.57 -2.66 -15.91
N ALA A 502 2.76 -1.37 -16.12
CA ALA A 502 4.02 -0.68 -15.84
C ALA A 502 4.36 -0.71 -14.34
N SER A 503 3.39 -0.43 -13.47
CA SER A 503 3.55 -0.46 -12.02
C SER A 503 3.86 -1.87 -11.48
N LEU A 504 3.31 -2.90 -12.11
CA LEU A 504 3.56 -4.31 -11.78
C LEU A 504 4.73 -4.94 -12.56
N PHE A 505 5.49 -4.15 -13.32
CA PHE A 505 6.67 -4.61 -14.06
C PHE A 505 7.66 -5.44 -13.24
N PRO A 506 7.98 -5.11 -11.97
CA PRO A 506 8.84 -5.95 -11.13
C PRO A 506 8.29 -7.37 -10.96
N LYS A 507 6.97 -7.55 -10.91
CA LYS A 507 6.32 -8.86 -10.79
C LYS A 507 6.39 -9.65 -12.09
N VAL A 508 6.36 -8.99 -13.25
CA VAL A 508 6.62 -9.63 -14.54
C VAL A 508 8.07 -10.12 -14.62
N LEU A 509 9.04 -9.30 -14.21
CA LEU A 509 10.45 -9.68 -14.12
C LEU A 509 10.65 -10.91 -13.23
N LEU A 510 9.97 -10.95 -12.08
CA LEU A 510 10.01 -12.08 -11.17
C LEU A 510 9.55 -13.40 -11.83
N VAL A 511 8.46 -13.38 -12.61
CA VAL A 511 8.00 -14.56 -13.36
C VAL A 511 9.03 -14.97 -14.43
N LEU A 512 9.63 -14.01 -15.13
CA LEU A 512 10.69 -14.28 -16.11
C LEU A 512 11.92 -14.94 -15.46
N LEU A 513 12.34 -14.48 -14.28
CA LEU A 513 13.45 -15.10 -13.54
C LEU A 513 13.17 -16.56 -13.18
N ILE A 514 11.94 -16.89 -12.78
CA ILE A 514 11.53 -18.28 -12.52
C ILE A 514 11.56 -19.13 -13.81
N LEU A 515 11.12 -18.58 -14.94
CA LEU A 515 11.19 -19.29 -16.23
C LEU A 515 12.65 -19.56 -16.64
N VAL A 516 13.56 -18.61 -16.44
CA VAL A 516 15.00 -18.79 -16.67
C VAL A 516 15.56 -19.85 -15.73
N TYR A 517 15.22 -19.81 -14.44
CA TYR A 517 15.59 -20.83 -13.46
C TYR A 517 15.15 -22.24 -13.89
N VAL A 518 13.90 -22.39 -14.31
CA VAL A 518 13.35 -23.65 -14.83
C VAL A 518 14.10 -24.10 -16.09
N GLY A 519 14.40 -23.18 -17.01
CA GLY A 519 15.20 -23.46 -18.21
C GLY A 519 16.60 -23.97 -17.86
N MET A 520 17.30 -23.29 -16.95
CA MET A 520 18.62 -23.71 -16.47
C MET A 520 18.58 -25.09 -15.82
N ARG A 521 17.57 -25.36 -14.97
CA ARG A 521 17.38 -26.66 -14.31
C ARG A 521 17.17 -27.79 -15.33
N LYS A 522 16.38 -27.55 -16.37
CA LYS A 522 16.18 -28.51 -17.47
C LYS A 522 17.46 -28.81 -18.24
N VAL A 523 18.23 -27.76 -18.54
CA VAL A 523 19.53 -27.90 -19.21
C VAL A 523 20.48 -28.70 -18.32
N TYR A 524 20.53 -28.41 -17.01
CA TYR A 524 21.33 -29.14 -16.05
C TYR A 524 20.96 -30.63 -16.00
N HIS A 525 19.67 -30.98 -15.86
CA HIS A 525 19.21 -32.37 -15.85
C HIS A 525 19.47 -33.10 -17.18
N ARG A 526 19.53 -32.38 -18.31
CA ARG A 526 19.90 -32.96 -19.61
C ARG A 526 21.38 -33.36 -19.66
N PHE A 527 22.27 -32.56 -19.06
CA PHE A 527 23.71 -32.83 -19.03
C PHE A 527 24.12 -33.77 -17.89
N TYR A 528 23.40 -33.73 -16.77
CA TYR A 528 23.60 -34.58 -15.60
C TYR A 528 22.29 -35.30 -15.26
N PRO A 529 21.89 -36.31 -16.07
CA PRO A 529 20.73 -37.12 -15.74
C PRO A 529 20.94 -37.80 -14.39
N ASP A 530 19.91 -37.81 -13.55
CA ASP A 530 19.96 -38.54 -12.28
C ASP A 530 20.36 -39.97 -12.56
N GLN A 531 21.49 -40.41 -11.99
CA GLN A 531 21.99 -41.77 -12.16
C GLN A 531 20.91 -42.74 -11.68
N GLN A 532 20.27 -43.47 -12.60
CA GLN A 532 19.55 -44.69 -12.24
C GLN A 532 20.59 -45.61 -11.59
N PRO A 533 20.49 -45.92 -10.29
CA PRO A 533 21.42 -46.85 -9.68
C PRO A 533 21.19 -48.21 -10.33
N VAL A 534 22.22 -48.68 -11.03
CA VAL A 534 22.32 -49.96 -11.73
C VAL A 534 21.53 -51.05 -11.00
N GLY A 535 20.44 -51.51 -11.61
CA GLY A 535 19.78 -52.75 -11.22
C GLY A 535 20.76 -53.91 -11.40
N ILE A 536 21.17 -54.52 -10.29
CA ILE A 536 21.74 -55.86 -10.13
C ILE A 536 22.39 -56.43 -11.41
N THR A 537 23.67 -56.16 -11.60
CA THR A 537 24.53 -57.01 -12.45
C THR A 537 24.72 -58.35 -11.76
N GLY A 538 23.88 -59.34 -12.10
CA GLY A 538 24.07 -60.69 -11.60
C GLY A 538 22.85 -61.60 -11.71
N ARG A 539 22.44 -61.93 -12.93
CA ARG A 539 21.86 -63.25 -13.24
C ARG A 539 21.80 -63.45 -14.75
N SER A 540 22.65 -64.36 -15.21
CA SER A 540 22.71 -64.91 -16.56
C SER A 540 21.34 -65.38 -17.02
N SER A 541 20.98 -64.93 -18.22
CA SER A 541 19.79 -65.28 -18.97
C SER A 541 19.81 -66.75 -19.40
N ALA A 542 18.78 -67.51 -19.02
CA ALA A 542 18.21 -68.57 -19.85
C ALA A 542 16.72 -68.75 -19.48
N ASP A 543 15.90 -68.81 -20.53
CA ASP A 543 14.51 -69.29 -20.61
C ASP A 543 13.30 -68.42 -20.21
N ARG A 544 12.66 -67.90 -21.28
CA ARG A 544 11.24 -68.06 -21.68
C ARG A 544 10.13 -67.81 -20.64
N SER A 545 9.40 -66.69 -20.81
CA SER A 545 8.00 -66.66 -21.30
C SER A 545 7.42 -65.23 -21.21
N THR A 546 6.69 -64.86 -22.25
CA THR A 546 6.13 -63.53 -22.53
C THR A 546 4.63 -63.55 -22.27
N ASN A 547 4.20 -62.95 -21.15
CA ASN A 547 2.97 -62.15 -21.01
C ASN A 547 2.66 -61.79 -19.55
N GLU A 548 3.21 -62.50 -18.56
CA GLU A 548 3.18 -62.03 -17.17
C GLU A 548 4.18 -60.88 -16.90
N LYS A 549 5.29 -60.83 -17.63
CA LYS A 549 6.33 -59.81 -17.44
C LYS A 549 5.96 -58.42 -17.95
N ALA A 550 4.97 -58.21 -18.82
CA ALA A 550 4.56 -56.84 -19.16
C ALA A 550 3.80 -56.19 -17.98
N ALA A 551 2.84 -56.93 -17.42
CA ALA A 551 2.14 -56.54 -16.21
C ALA A 551 3.07 -56.50 -14.99
N THR A 552 4.02 -57.45 -14.86
CA THR A 552 4.97 -57.51 -13.74
C THR A 552 6.17 -56.56 -13.91
N ALA A 553 6.55 -56.16 -15.13
CA ALA A 553 7.56 -55.12 -15.36
C ALA A 553 7.00 -53.73 -15.08
N GLN A 554 5.70 -53.50 -15.33
CA GLN A 554 5.00 -52.30 -14.86
C GLN A 554 4.82 -52.32 -13.32
N LYS A 555 4.53 -53.50 -12.74
CA LYS A 555 4.49 -53.75 -11.28
C LYS A 555 5.86 -53.65 -10.59
N GLY A 556 6.95 -53.89 -11.32
CA GLY A 556 8.34 -53.84 -10.82
C GLY A 556 8.90 -52.43 -10.70
N ASN A 557 8.25 -51.45 -11.33
CA ASN A 557 8.65 -50.04 -11.27
C ASN A 557 7.87 -49.22 -10.21
N LEU A 558 6.70 -49.67 -9.76
CA LEU A 558 5.87 -48.96 -8.79
C LEU A 558 5.98 -49.57 -7.38
N THR A 559 6.03 -48.73 -6.36
CA THR A 559 6.02 -49.16 -4.94
C THR A 559 4.65 -49.69 -4.55
N ASN A 560 4.58 -50.53 -3.50
CA ASN A 560 3.30 -50.99 -2.93
C ASN A 560 2.38 -49.82 -2.54
N PHE A 561 2.95 -48.69 -2.12
CA PHE A 561 2.22 -47.45 -1.86
C PHE A 561 1.55 -46.89 -3.14
N GLU A 562 2.28 -46.77 -4.24
CA GLU A 562 1.75 -46.27 -5.53
C GLU A 562 0.68 -47.19 -6.10
N LEU A 563 0.89 -48.50 -6.01
CA LEU A 563 -0.07 -49.52 -6.44
C LEU A 563 -1.38 -49.51 -5.65
N SER A 564 -1.33 -49.12 -4.37
CA SER A 564 -2.51 -49.12 -3.49
C SER A 564 -3.24 -47.78 -3.43
N THR A 565 -2.52 -46.66 -3.58
CA THR A 565 -3.11 -45.31 -3.54
C THR A 565 -3.37 -44.71 -4.92
N GLY A 566 -2.73 -45.23 -5.97
CA GLY A 566 -2.72 -44.64 -7.31
C GLY A 566 -1.93 -43.32 -7.39
N ALA A 567 -1.28 -42.88 -6.30
CA ALA A 567 -0.52 -41.64 -6.26
C ALA A 567 0.93 -41.89 -6.69
N GLU A 568 1.25 -41.59 -7.95
CA GLU A 568 2.61 -41.69 -8.48
C GLU A 568 3.57 -40.74 -7.74
N LEU A 569 4.57 -41.29 -7.05
CA LEU A 569 5.54 -40.55 -6.24
C LEU A 569 6.45 -39.66 -7.11
N GLU A 570 6.61 -40.03 -8.38
CA GLU A 570 7.48 -39.39 -9.36
C GLU A 570 6.80 -38.23 -10.12
N ALA A 571 5.45 -38.19 -10.17
CA ALA A 571 4.71 -37.28 -11.05
C ALA A 571 4.28 -35.95 -10.39
N ARG A 572 4.72 -35.67 -9.15
CA ARG A 572 4.39 -34.39 -8.47
C ARG A 572 5.40 -33.31 -8.85
N TYR A 573 4.93 -32.38 -9.68
CA TYR A 573 5.63 -31.16 -10.14
C TYR A 573 4.90 -29.92 -9.62
N GLY A 574 5.50 -28.73 -9.71
CA GLY A 574 4.92 -27.49 -9.19
C GLY A 574 5.68 -26.93 -8.00
N LEU A 575 4.99 -26.18 -7.14
CA LEU A 575 5.56 -25.54 -5.96
C LEU A 575 5.77 -26.57 -4.84
N ILE A 576 6.88 -27.30 -4.90
CA ILE A 576 7.27 -28.33 -3.96
C ILE A 576 8.79 -28.43 -3.94
N SER A 577 9.35 -28.61 -2.76
CA SER A 577 10.78 -28.75 -2.56
C SER A 577 11.26 -30.06 -3.16
N ASP A 578 12.56 -30.18 -3.47
CA ASP A 578 13.10 -31.46 -3.91
C ASP A 578 13.12 -32.50 -2.78
N TYR A 579 12.84 -33.76 -3.15
CA TYR A 579 12.84 -34.88 -2.22
C TYR A 579 13.13 -36.20 -2.93
N LYS A 580 13.64 -37.17 -2.16
CA LYS A 580 13.86 -38.52 -2.66
C LYS A 580 12.54 -39.26 -2.71
N ASN A 581 12.10 -39.68 -3.89
CA ASN A 581 10.82 -40.38 -4.04
C ASN A 581 10.84 -41.79 -3.40
N TYR A 582 11.98 -42.48 -3.46
CA TYR A 582 12.10 -43.89 -3.06
C TYR A 582 13.36 -44.16 -2.22
N VAL A 583 13.33 -45.23 -1.43
CA VAL A 583 14.49 -45.80 -0.74
C VAL A 583 14.56 -47.29 -1.05
N PHE A 584 15.77 -47.78 -1.35
CA PHE A 584 16.00 -49.20 -1.59
C PHE A 584 16.49 -49.89 -0.32
N PHE A 585 15.74 -50.89 0.15
CA PHE A 585 16.19 -51.77 1.22
C PHE A 585 16.31 -53.19 0.68
N LYS A 586 17.51 -53.78 0.80
CA LYS A 586 17.79 -55.17 0.36
C LYS A 586 17.34 -55.47 -1.09
N GLY A 587 17.47 -54.50 -1.99
CA GLY A 587 17.11 -54.65 -3.42
C GLY A 587 15.63 -54.42 -3.76
N LEU A 588 14.77 -54.15 -2.77
CA LEU A 588 13.36 -53.81 -2.98
C LEU A 588 13.13 -52.29 -2.89
N LYS A 589 12.27 -51.77 -3.78
CA LYS A 589 11.92 -50.34 -3.90
C LYS A 589 10.78 -49.99 -2.95
N PHE A 590 11.02 -49.08 -2.00
CA PHE A 590 10.02 -48.62 -1.04
C PHE A 590 9.77 -47.12 -1.17
N ALA A 591 8.57 -46.68 -0.81
CA ALA A 591 8.25 -45.26 -0.74
C ALA A 591 9.06 -44.62 0.39
N SER A 592 9.76 -43.52 0.11
CA SER A 592 10.46 -42.81 1.16
C SER A 592 9.45 -42.09 2.08
N ALA A 593 9.87 -41.73 3.29
CA ALA A 593 9.02 -40.95 4.20
C ALA A 593 8.65 -39.58 3.59
N ASP A 594 9.60 -38.95 2.88
CA ASP A 594 9.33 -37.75 2.09
C ASP A 594 8.39 -38.04 0.93
N GLY A 595 8.49 -39.19 0.27
CA GLY A 595 7.60 -39.58 -0.83
C GLY A 595 6.16 -39.72 -0.37
N VAL A 596 5.90 -40.41 0.73
CA VAL A 596 4.55 -40.56 1.31
C VAL A 596 3.98 -39.20 1.70
N TYR A 597 4.76 -38.40 2.45
CA TYR A 597 4.33 -37.10 2.93
C TYR A 597 4.15 -36.07 1.80
N CYS A 598 5.10 -36.00 0.86
CA CYS A 598 5.05 -35.16 -0.32
C CYS A 598 4.10 -35.68 -1.40
N SER A 599 3.50 -36.86 -1.26
CA SER A 599 2.32 -37.26 -2.04
C SER A 599 1.00 -36.89 -1.34
N GLY A 600 1.06 -36.22 -0.20
CA GLY A 600 -0.11 -35.71 0.50
C GLY A 600 -0.73 -36.71 1.47
N TYR A 601 0.05 -37.67 2.01
CA TYR A 601 -0.46 -38.67 2.95
C TYR A 601 0.32 -38.72 4.27
N VAL A 602 -0.38 -39.11 5.33
CA VAL A 602 0.18 -39.43 6.65
C VAL A 602 -0.43 -40.72 7.18
N VAL A 603 0.31 -41.44 8.02
CA VAL A 603 -0.16 -42.67 8.66
C VAL A 603 -0.68 -42.34 10.06
N ALA A 604 -1.99 -42.47 10.27
CA ALA A 604 -2.67 -42.37 11.55
C ALA A 604 -2.54 -43.69 12.34
N ASN A 605 -1.86 -43.62 13.48
CA ASN A 605 -1.64 -44.66 14.48
C ASN A 605 -1.13 -46.00 13.93
N GLY A 606 -0.42 -45.97 12.80
CA GLY A 606 0.03 -47.19 12.10
C GLY A 606 -1.08 -48.04 11.50
N ARG A 607 -2.35 -47.56 11.54
CA ARG A 607 -3.55 -48.32 11.13
C ARG A 607 -4.18 -47.79 9.85
N PHE A 608 -4.14 -46.48 9.65
CA PHE A 608 -4.80 -45.83 8.53
C PHE A 608 -3.85 -44.89 7.80
N LEU A 609 -3.83 -44.96 6.48
CA LEU A 609 -3.21 -43.97 5.61
C LEU A 609 -4.28 -42.94 5.24
N VAL A 610 -4.02 -41.70 5.60
CA VAL A 610 -4.96 -40.58 5.53
C VAL A 610 -4.39 -39.48 4.65
N GLY A 611 -5.22 -38.92 3.76
CA GLY A 611 -4.85 -37.75 2.98
C GLY A 611 -4.71 -36.51 3.88
N LEU A 612 -3.59 -35.79 3.77
CA LEU A 612 -3.32 -34.55 4.51
C LEU A 612 -4.41 -33.50 4.29
N LYS A 613 -4.90 -33.38 3.05
CA LYS A 613 -5.99 -32.47 2.66
C LYS A 613 -7.33 -32.81 3.33
N ASP A 614 -7.53 -34.08 3.69
CA ASP A 614 -8.79 -34.57 4.21
C ASP A 614 -8.82 -34.61 5.74
N LEU A 615 -7.67 -34.42 6.40
CA LEU A 615 -7.52 -34.52 7.84
C LEU A 615 -8.41 -33.51 8.60
N LEU A 616 -8.49 -32.26 8.12
CA LEU A 616 -9.37 -31.26 8.72
C LEU A 616 -10.84 -31.69 8.60
N SER A 617 -11.25 -32.19 7.44
CA SER A 617 -12.61 -32.72 7.22
C SER A 617 -12.91 -33.89 8.14
N ILE A 618 -11.96 -34.81 8.35
CA ILE A 618 -12.11 -35.94 9.27
C ILE A 618 -12.29 -35.48 10.71
N ILE A 619 -11.47 -34.51 11.17
CA ILE A 619 -11.59 -33.94 12.52
C ILE A 619 -12.98 -33.32 12.71
N MET A 620 -13.47 -32.58 11.72
CA MET A 620 -14.79 -31.95 11.76
C MET A 620 -15.92 -33.00 11.74
N ILE A 621 -15.81 -34.06 10.92
CA ILE A 621 -16.78 -35.18 10.91
C ILE A 621 -16.84 -35.85 12.29
N LYS A 622 -15.69 -36.04 12.95
CA LYS A 622 -15.62 -36.61 14.31
C LYS A 622 -16.19 -35.67 15.36
N ALA A 623 -15.85 -34.38 15.30
CA ALA A 623 -16.28 -33.36 16.26
C ALA A 623 -17.80 -33.13 16.22
N PHE A 624 -18.37 -32.94 15.04
CA PHE A 624 -19.80 -32.69 14.86
C PHE A 624 -20.65 -33.95 14.78
N ARG A 625 -20.02 -35.13 14.76
CA ARG A 625 -20.68 -36.43 14.55
C ARG A 625 -21.58 -36.47 13.31
N SER A 626 -21.22 -35.69 12.28
CA SER A 626 -22.01 -35.54 11.04
C SER A 626 -21.12 -35.64 9.82
N ARG A 627 -21.56 -36.40 8.81
CA ARG A 627 -20.85 -36.58 7.54
C ARG A 627 -21.34 -35.55 6.53
N PHE A 628 -20.61 -34.44 6.42
CA PHE A 628 -20.90 -33.38 5.44
C PHE A 628 -20.09 -33.52 4.13
N THR A 629 -19.09 -34.41 4.09
CA THR A 629 -18.31 -34.70 2.88
C THR A 629 -17.85 -36.17 2.86
N ASN A 630 -17.57 -36.70 1.67
CA ASN A 630 -17.07 -38.06 1.48
C ASN A 630 -15.55 -38.07 1.54
N VAL A 631 -15.00 -38.62 2.61
CA VAL A 631 -13.56 -38.81 2.79
C VAL A 631 -13.23 -40.29 2.81
N TYR A 632 -12.14 -40.68 2.15
CA TYR A 632 -11.68 -42.05 2.10
C TYR A 632 -10.30 -42.20 2.76
N VAL A 633 -10.09 -43.32 3.46
CA VAL A 633 -8.82 -43.69 4.11
C VAL A 633 -8.44 -45.11 3.73
N TYR A 634 -7.16 -45.44 3.71
CA TYR A 634 -6.70 -46.79 3.39
C TYR A 634 -6.21 -47.49 4.65
N ALA A 635 -6.62 -48.73 4.89
CA ALA A 635 -6.07 -49.50 6.00
C ALA A 635 -4.59 -49.87 5.72
N VAL A 636 -3.77 -49.79 6.76
CA VAL A 636 -2.35 -50.16 6.74
C VAL A 636 -2.21 -51.51 7.43
N ASP A 637 -1.61 -52.48 6.73
CA ASP A 637 -1.33 -53.82 7.25
C ASP A 637 0.18 -54.08 7.22
N GLY A 638 0.79 -53.98 8.40
CA GLY A 638 2.23 -54.02 8.59
C GLY A 638 2.93 -52.92 7.79
N ASN A 639 3.59 -53.32 6.71
CA ASN A 639 4.30 -52.42 5.81
C ASN A 639 3.54 -52.12 4.51
N THR A 640 2.40 -52.77 4.28
CA THR A 640 1.62 -52.65 3.04
C THR A 640 0.35 -51.84 3.25
N VAL A 641 -0.14 -51.21 2.19
CA VAL A 641 -1.40 -50.45 2.19
C VAL A 641 -2.45 -51.28 1.45
N GLN A 642 -3.64 -51.43 2.03
CA GLN A 642 -4.75 -52.11 1.36
C GLN A 642 -5.21 -51.31 0.12
N ARG A 643 -5.61 -52.02 -0.94
CA ARG A 643 -6.03 -51.39 -2.21
C ARG A 643 -7.43 -50.77 -2.17
N THR A 644 -8.27 -51.23 -1.24
CA THR A 644 -9.64 -50.74 -1.09
C THR A 644 -9.69 -49.58 -0.10
N ALA A 645 -10.11 -48.42 -0.59
CA ALA A 645 -10.32 -47.25 0.25
C ALA A 645 -11.62 -47.40 1.06
N GLN A 646 -11.56 -47.10 2.36
CA GLN A 646 -12.69 -47.13 3.29
C GLN A 646 -13.26 -45.73 3.46
N LEU A 647 -14.58 -45.59 3.35
CA LEU A 647 -15.28 -44.33 3.62
C LEU A 647 -15.25 -44.01 5.13
N VAL A 648 -14.94 -42.77 5.48
CA VAL A 648 -14.87 -42.29 6.86
C VAL A 648 -16.26 -41.94 7.40
N TYR A 649 -16.59 -42.52 8.55
CA TYR A 649 -17.74 -42.19 9.38
C TYR A 649 -17.27 -41.58 10.71
N PRO A 650 -18.17 -40.94 11.47
CA PRO A 650 -17.85 -40.42 12.80
C PRO A 650 -17.20 -41.45 13.74
N GLU A 651 -17.46 -42.75 13.57
CA GLU A 651 -16.86 -43.80 14.41
C GLU A 651 -15.66 -44.52 13.77
N SER A 652 -15.26 -44.18 12.55
CA SER A 652 -14.17 -44.87 11.85
C SER A 652 -12.79 -44.65 12.46
N LEU A 653 -12.53 -43.46 13.00
CA LEU A 653 -11.24 -43.08 13.59
C LEU A 653 -11.45 -42.57 15.02
N SER A 654 -10.59 -42.97 15.95
CA SER A 654 -10.57 -42.45 17.32
C SER A 654 -9.80 -41.12 17.39
N TRP A 655 -10.03 -40.33 18.45
CA TRP A 655 -9.21 -39.13 18.71
C TRP A 655 -7.72 -39.48 18.88
N GLN A 656 -7.43 -40.66 19.44
CA GLN A 656 -6.06 -41.17 19.50
C GLN A 656 -5.52 -41.41 18.09
N ASP A 657 -6.30 -41.95 17.15
CA ASP A 657 -5.80 -42.15 15.79
C ASP A 657 -5.39 -40.83 15.10
N LEU A 658 -6.16 -39.76 15.32
CA LEU A 658 -5.92 -38.44 14.73
C LEU A 658 -4.78 -37.66 15.39
N ILE A 659 -4.51 -37.89 16.66
CA ILE A 659 -3.34 -37.34 17.36
C ILE A 659 -2.08 -38.14 17.00
N PHE A 660 -2.25 -39.42 16.63
CA PHE A 660 -1.18 -40.38 16.41
C PHE A 660 -0.59 -40.44 14.99
N LEU A 661 -0.21 -39.29 14.42
CA LEU A 661 0.30 -39.19 13.04
C LEU A 661 1.79 -39.54 12.91
N ASN A 662 2.13 -40.34 11.90
CA ASN A 662 3.50 -40.73 11.57
C ASN A 662 3.67 -40.92 10.04
N ILE A 663 4.88 -41.20 9.60
CA ILE A 663 5.31 -41.41 8.21
C ILE A 663 6.24 -42.62 8.10
N ASN A 664 6.04 -43.62 8.98
CA ASN A 664 6.86 -44.83 8.97
C ASN A 664 6.91 -45.40 7.55
N ILE A 665 8.12 -45.88 7.18
CA ILE A 665 8.35 -46.47 5.87
C ILE A 665 7.35 -47.61 5.72
N LEU A 666 6.42 -47.44 4.77
CA LEU A 666 5.60 -48.52 4.25
C LEU A 666 6.56 -49.37 3.40
N ALA A 667 7.25 -50.29 4.10
CA ALA A 667 8.25 -51.20 3.57
C ALA A 667 7.64 -52.53 3.06
#